data_AF-C7YLZ2-F1
#
_entry.id   AF-C7YLZ2-F1
#
_cell.length_a   1.000
_cell.length_b   1.000
_cell.length_c   1.000
_cell.angle_alpha   90.00
_cell.angle_beta   90.00
_cell.angle_gamma   90.00
#
_symmetry.space_group_name_H-M   'P 1'
#
loop_
_entity.id
_entity.type
_entity.pdbx_description
1 polymer ?
#
loop_
_entity_poly.entity_id
_entity_poly.type
_entity_poly.pdbx_seq_one_letter_code
_entity_poly.pdbx_strand_id
1 'polypeptide(L)'
;MLDSFEILTTSGVVVWSRTYTPINPSIINNFIADTFIEEKSGAVALSDSRSAANNPAYKSDQHTLKWTLVKELGVIFVAVYRSLLHLSWVDKLVDNIRTIFVKLYGEQLTKPHTTLVECHAFDEYFDQQLQELDQTTAKGVPSVTVGALPLEEKTISGNLGDEPPVAPGLTYRGRTLNNTNEPTSRDSTPALTPNGSRPTTPSNNHLLVAKGPLKMSRRARKAKNQSSAPVSSGDEAPKKKKAPKKGRKWDADGFADEDDDVQLDYSAKAHATSESEAEATGRSTAIDEIDSNTWGSRSKGKFVLKDLGDEVHEILASEAEKAADAKSQPKAGLFGSGVNAISGLFRNVVGGKTLTKADLDAAMKGMEEHLLKKNVAREAAVRLCEGVEKELLGVKTGSFESINTRIQAAMEASLTKMLTPTSSLDLLREIDAITAPSVTSMRKARPYVMSIVGVNGVGKSTNLSKICFFLLQNKYKVLIAAGDTFRSGAVEQLAVHVRNLKELTAREGGRVELYQKGYGKDAATVAKDAVTHAAQEGFDVVLIDTAGRRHNDQRLMSSLEKFAKFAQPDKILMVGEALVGTDSVAQARNFNAAFGAVRTLDGFIISKCDTVGDMVGTLVSLVHATNVPVLFVGVGQHYSDLRNFSVKWAVEKLLSNN
;
A
#
# COMPACT_ATOMS: atom_id res chain seq x y z
N MET A 1 21.88 27.72 -24.83
CA MET A 1 20.78 28.68 -24.89
C MET A 1 19.73 28.23 -23.90
N LEU A 2 19.21 29.15 -23.09
CA LEU A 2 18.12 28.90 -22.15
C LEU A 2 16.80 28.80 -22.94
N ASP A 3 15.98 27.79 -22.66
CA ASP A 3 14.71 27.60 -23.37
C ASP A 3 13.55 28.32 -22.66
N SER A 4 13.49 28.21 -21.32
CA SER A 4 12.51 28.92 -20.49
C SER A 4 13.04 29.15 -19.07
N PHE A 5 12.55 30.20 -18.41
CA PHE A 5 12.71 30.43 -16.97
C PHE A 5 11.34 30.73 -16.35
N GLU A 6 11.03 30.05 -15.25
CA GLU A 6 9.74 30.19 -14.57
C GLU A 6 9.92 30.36 -13.06
N ILE A 7 9.08 31.22 -12.49
CA ILE A 7 8.94 31.44 -11.05
C ILE A 7 7.53 31.05 -10.68
N LEU A 8 7.40 30.05 -9.80
CA LEU A 8 6.13 29.43 -9.45
C LEU A 8 6.00 29.28 -7.93
N THR A 9 4.79 29.35 -7.41
CA THR A 9 4.53 29.09 -5.99
C THR A 9 4.51 27.59 -5.70
N THR A 10 4.67 27.20 -4.43
CA THR A 10 4.46 25.81 -3.97
C THR A 10 3.02 25.32 -4.19
N SER A 11 2.06 26.23 -4.40
CA SER A 11 0.70 25.93 -4.81
C SER A 11 0.51 25.74 -6.33
N GLY A 12 1.58 25.89 -7.12
CA GLY A 12 1.56 25.67 -8.56
C GLY A 12 1.09 26.87 -9.40
N VAL A 13 1.05 28.08 -8.82
CA VAL A 13 0.72 29.31 -9.55
C VAL A 13 1.98 29.90 -10.16
N VAL A 14 1.98 30.13 -11.48
CA VAL A 14 3.08 30.83 -12.15
C VAL A 14 3.02 32.32 -11.83
N VAL A 15 4.05 32.82 -11.15
CA VAL A 15 4.18 34.22 -10.75
C VAL A 15 4.85 35.04 -11.85
N TRP A 16 5.82 34.45 -12.54
CA TRP A 16 6.51 35.06 -13.67
C TRP A 16 7.11 33.98 -14.57
N SER A 17 7.16 34.23 -15.89
CA SER A 17 7.78 33.33 -16.85
C SER A 17 8.40 34.08 -18.02
N ARG A 18 9.51 33.55 -18.55
CA ARG A 18 10.18 34.04 -19.75
C ARG A 18 10.56 32.85 -20.62
N THR A 19 9.97 32.78 -21.81
CA THR A 19 10.14 31.65 -22.73
C THR A 19 10.79 32.11 -24.02
N TYR A 20 11.91 31.48 -24.39
CA TYR A 20 12.65 31.75 -25.63
C TYR A 20 12.37 30.68 -26.70
N THR A 21 12.17 29.44 -26.27
CA THR A 21 11.80 28.32 -27.12
C THR A 21 10.50 27.72 -26.58
N PRO A 22 9.48 27.43 -27.42
CA PRO A 22 8.27 26.78 -26.93
C PRO A 22 8.59 25.42 -26.33
N ILE A 23 8.31 25.24 -25.04
CA ILE A 23 8.48 24.00 -24.29
C ILE A 23 7.13 23.34 -24.04
N ASN A 24 7.11 22.01 -23.93
CA ASN A 24 5.89 21.28 -23.57
C ASN A 24 5.58 21.53 -22.07
N PRO A 25 4.39 22.05 -21.72
CA PRO A 25 4.00 22.28 -20.33
C PRO A 25 4.07 21.03 -19.43
N SER A 26 4.00 19.83 -20.02
CA SER A 26 4.15 18.57 -19.28
C SER A 26 5.50 18.45 -18.57
N ILE A 27 6.56 19.10 -19.06
CA ILE A 27 7.90 19.02 -18.48
C ILE A 27 7.93 19.62 -17.07
N ILE A 28 7.33 20.80 -16.90
CA ILE A 28 7.24 21.49 -15.61
C ILE A 28 6.21 20.83 -14.71
N ASN A 29 5.07 20.39 -15.26
CA ASN A 29 4.06 19.67 -14.49
C ASN A 29 4.61 18.35 -13.94
N ASN A 30 5.38 17.60 -14.74
CA ASN A 30 6.05 16.38 -14.31
C ASN A 30 7.16 16.67 -13.29
N PHE A 31 7.92 17.76 -13.47
CA PHE A 31 8.89 18.20 -12.46
C PHE A 31 8.22 18.49 -11.12
N ILE A 32 7.10 19.23 -11.12
CA ILE A 32 6.35 19.54 -9.91
C ILE A 32 5.83 18.25 -9.26
N ALA A 33 5.22 17.36 -10.05
CA ALA A 33 4.73 16.08 -9.57
C ALA A 33 5.86 15.21 -8.99
N ASP A 34 6.93 14.98 -9.74
CA ASP A 34 8.00 14.07 -9.32
C ASP A 34 8.84 14.60 -8.15
N THR A 35 9.07 15.92 -8.11
CA THR A 35 10.00 16.56 -7.14
C THR A 35 9.29 17.00 -5.87
N PHE A 36 8.06 17.52 -5.96
CA PHE A 36 7.33 18.07 -4.82
C PHE A 36 6.13 17.22 -4.38
N ILE A 37 5.58 16.35 -5.24
CA ILE A 37 4.41 15.51 -4.92
C ILE A 37 4.82 14.05 -4.63
N GLU A 38 5.67 13.46 -5.47
CA GLU A 38 6.02 12.03 -5.42
C GLU A 38 7.38 11.73 -4.77
N GLU A 39 8.20 12.75 -4.46
CA GLU A 39 9.54 12.65 -3.85
C GLU A 39 10.45 11.58 -4.48
N LYS A 40 10.28 11.28 -5.78
CA LYS A 40 11.01 10.19 -6.47
C LYS A 40 12.50 10.44 -6.59
N SER A 41 12.93 11.70 -6.60
CA SER A 41 14.35 12.06 -6.51
C SER A 41 14.81 11.96 -5.06
N GLY A 42 15.29 10.78 -4.67
CA GLY A 42 15.90 10.57 -3.36
C GLY A 42 16.89 11.69 -3.02
N ALA A 43 16.71 12.28 -1.83
CA ALA A 43 17.51 13.34 -1.19
C ALA A 43 17.04 14.80 -1.31
N VAL A 44 15.91 15.11 -1.96
CA VAL A 44 15.34 16.48 -1.85
C VAL A 44 14.43 16.56 -0.63
N ALA A 45 15.01 16.48 0.56
CA ALA A 45 14.32 16.99 1.73
C ALA A 45 14.15 18.49 1.50
N LEU A 46 12.91 18.97 1.45
CA LEU A 46 12.47 20.11 2.23
C LEU A 46 13.39 21.33 2.21
N SER A 47 14.50 21.22 2.97
CA SER A 47 15.53 22.21 3.36
C SER A 47 15.70 23.40 2.43
N ASP A 48 15.85 24.59 3.02
CA ASP A 48 16.13 25.81 2.24
C ASP A 48 17.36 25.57 1.36
N SER A 49 17.11 25.38 0.06
CA SER A 49 18.17 25.27 -0.93
C SER A 49 18.85 26.62 -1.04
N ARG A 50 19.91 26.83 -0.25
CA ARG A 50 20.68 28.08 -0.27
C ARG A 50 21.34 28.35 -1.63
N SER A 51 21.50 27.34 -2.49
CA SER A 51 22.01 27.51 -3.85
C SER A 51 21.48 26.42 -4.79
N ALA A 52 21.18 26.79 -6.04
CA ALA A 52 20.80 25.88 -7.11
C ALA A 52 21.87 24.81 -7.44
N ALA A 53 23.14 25.07 -7.11
CA ALA A 53 24.23 24.11 -7.30
C ALA A 53 24.09 22.84 -6.42
N ASN A 54 23.44 22.97 -5.27
CA ASN A 54 23.25 21.85 -4.33
C ASN A 54 22.04 20.96 -4.69
N ASN A 55 21.18 21.43 -5.59
CA ASN A 55 19.98 20.70 -5.98
C ASN A 55 20.29 19.77 -7.16
N PRO A 56 19.82 18.50 -7.12
CA PRO A 56 19.99 17.60 -8.26
C PRO A 56 19.21 18.16 -9.46
N ALA A 57 19.87 18.16 -10.62
CA ALA A 57 19.23 18.53 -11.87
C ALA A 57 18.13 17.53 -12.22
N TYR A 58 16.91 18.01 -12.47
CA TYR A 58 15.81 17.17 -12.93
C TYR A 58 15.89 17.00 -14.45
N LYS A 59 15.87 15.77 -14.94
CA LYS A 59 15.98 15.47 -16.37
C LYS A 59 14.68 14.85 -16.86
N SER A 60 14.07 15.46 -17.86
CA SER A 60 12.85 14.97 -18.49
C SER A 60 12.95 15.13 -20.00
N ASP A 61 12.71 14.03 -20.72
CA ASP A 61 12.89 13.93 -22.17
C ASP A 61 14.26 14.41 -22.67
N GLN A 62 14.31 15.58 -23.32
CA GLN A 62 15.50 16.23 -23.88
C GLN A 62 15.93 17.49 -23.11
N HIS A 63 15.28 17.78 -21.97
CA HIS A 63 15.51 19.00 -21.19
C HIS A 63 16.06 18.66 -19.80
N THR A 64 16.89 19.56 -19.31
CA THR A 64 17.43 19.56 -17.95
C THR A 64 16.90 20.80 -17.22
N LEU A 65 16.40 20.59 -16.02
CA LEU A 65 15.82 21.61 -15.15
C LEU A 65 16.75 21.82 -13.96
N LYS A 66 17.13 23.08 -13.75
CA LYS A 66 17.87 23.56 -12.58
C LYS A 66 16.97 24.46 -11.78
N TRP A 67 16.95 24.30 -10.45
CA TRP A 67 15.94 24.94 -9.63
C TRP A 67 16.44 25.29 -8.23
N THR A 68 15.77 26.24 -7.57
CA THR A 68 15.94 26.57 -6.15
C THR A 68 14.59 26.90 -5.51
N LEU A 69 14.46 26.66 -4.20
CA LEU A 69 13.27 26.93 -3.41
C LEU A 69 13.58 27.95 -2.30
N VAL A 70 12.66 28.88 -2.06
CA VAL A 70 12.63 29.76 -0.88
C VAL A 70 11.42 29.36 -0.04
N LYS A 71 11.65 28.62 1.07
CA LYS A 71 10.54 28.07 1.87
C LYS A 71 9.68 29.13 2.52
N GLU A 72 10.31 30.16 3.10
CA GLU A 72 9.63 31.21 3.86
C GLU A 72 8.54 31.91 3.04
N LEU A 73 8.73 31.99 1.72
CA LEU A 73 7.80 32.61 0.78
C LEU A 73 7.02 31.60 -0.08
N GLY A 74 7.37 30.31 -0.02
CA GLY A 74 6.79 29.27 -0.85
C GLY A 74 7.00 29.49 -2.36
N VAL A 75 8.17 29.97 -2.78
CA VAL A 75 8.48 30.28 -4.19
C VAL A 75 9.61 29.40 -4.73
N ILE A 76 9.39 28.85 -5.92
CA ILE A 76 10.30 27.97 -6.66
C ILE A 76 10.75 28.71 -7.93
N PHE A 77 12.05 28.65 -8.21
CA PHE A 77 12.66 29.21 -9.41
C PHE A 77 13.18 28.05 -10.25
N VAL A 78 12.82 28.02 -11.54
CA VAL A 78 13.14 26.92 -12.46
C VAL A 78 13.73 27.46 -13.76
N ALA A 79 14.91 26.98 -14.13
CA ALA A 79 15.55 27.23 -15.42
C ALA A 79 15.52 25.93 -16.26
N VAL A 80 14.99 26.03 -17.49
CA VAL A 80 14.83 24.92 -18.43
C VAL A 80 15.77 25.12 -19.62
N TYR A 81 16.57 24.10 -19.94
CA TYR A 81 17.46 24.10 -21.10
C TYR A 81 17.68 22.70 -21.66
N ARG A 82 18.04 22.58 -22.95
CA ARG A 82 18.36 21.28 -23.56
C ARG A 82 19.51 20.56 -22.87
N SER A 83 19.32 19.28 -22.57
CA SER A 83 20.29 18.43 -21.86
C SER A 83 21.63 18.23 -22.57
N LEU A 84 21.67 18.45 -23.90
CA LEU A 84 22.91 18.41 -24.69
C LEU A 84 23.80 19.63 -24.48
N LEU A 85 23.28 20.70 -23.88
CA LEU A 85 23.99 21.94 -23.63
C LEU A 85 24.34 22.04 -22.14
N HIS A 86 25.63 22.09 -21.83
CA HIS A 86 26.08 22.34 -20.46
C HIS A 86 26.20 23.85 -20.21
N LEU A 87 25.20 24.45 -19.59
CA LEU A 87 25.24 25.88 -19.20
C LEU A 87 25.94 26.03 -17.85
N SER A 88 27.24 26.34 -17.86
CA SER A 88 28.02 26.49 -16.62
C SER A 88 27.57 27.67 -15.74
N TRP A 89 26.84 28.63 -16.30
CA TRP A 89 26.33 29.81 -15.61
C TRP A 89 24.90 29.66 -15.05
N VAL A 90 24.17 28.59 -15.37
CA VAL A 90 22.74 28.46 -15.04
C VAL A 90 22.49 28.45 -13.53
N ASP A 91 23.38 27.84 -12.76
CA ASP A 91 23.27 27.79 -11.29
C ASP A 91 23.41 29.20 -10.70
N LYS A 92 24.31 30.02 -11.24
CA LYS A 92 24.47 31.42 -10.84
C LYS A 92 23.29 32.28 -11.25
N LEU A 93 22.73 32.04 -12.45
CA LEU A 93 21.53 32.75 -12.91
C LEU A 93 20.37 32.51 -11.93
N VAL A 94 20.08 31.25 -11.61
CA VAL A 94 18.98 30.89 -10.70
C VAL A 94 19.17 31.54 -9.32
N ASP A 95 20.39 31.55 -8.78
CA ASP A 95 20.68 32.15 -7.47
C ASP A 95 20.61 33.69 -7.47
N ASN A 96 21.07 34.35 -8.54
CA ASN A 96 21.00 35.80 -8.70
C ASN A 96 19.55 36.26 -8.83
N ILE A 97 18.78 35.61 -9.70
CA ILE A 97 17.37 35.91 -9.94
C ILE A 97 16.54 35.69 -8.67
N ARG A 98 16.81 34.61 -7.92
CA ARG A 98 16.21 34.41 -6.60
C ARG A 98 16.45 35.59 -5.67
N THR A 99 17.71 36.05 -5.56
CA THR A 99 18.08 37.14 -4.66
C THR A 99 17.41 38.46 -5.03
N ILE A 100 17.37 38.78 -6.33
CA ILE A 100 16.73 39.99 -6.85
C ILE A 100 15.22 39.92 -6.62
N PHE A 101 14.58 38.80 -6.96
CA PHE A 101 13.13 38.64 -6.85
C PHE A 101 12.65 38.71 -5.40
N VAL A 102 13.34 38.04 -4.46
CA VAL A 102 13.00 38.09 -3.04
C VAL A 102 13.15 39.51 -2.47
N LYS A 103 14.18 40.26 -2.90
CA LYS A 103 14.39 41.64 -2.44
C LYS A 103 13.32 42.60 -2.96
N LEU A 104 12.85 42.43 -4.19
CA LEU A 104 11.87 43.32 -4.82
C LEU A 104 10.42 43.00 -4.44
N TYR A 105 10.08 41.71 -4.37
CA TYR A 105 8.69 41.26 -4.27
C TYR A 105 8.39 40.43 -3.00
N GLY A 106 9.40 40.20 -2.14
CA GLY A 106 9.21 39.43 -0.89
C GLY A 106 8.13 39.98 0.03
N GLU A 107 8.01 41.31 0.14
CA GLU A 107 6.97 41.95 0.96
C GLU A 107 5.56 41.85 0.36
N GLN A 108 5.43 41.65 -0.95
CA GLN A 108 4.12 41.45 -1.59
C GLN A 108 3.61 40.02 -1.39
N LEU A 109 4.54 39.06 -1.36
CA LEU A 109 4.27 37.64 -1.17
C LEU A 109 3.89 37.29 0.29
N THR A 110 4.31 38.09 1.27
CA THR A 110 3.97 37.89 2.69
C THR A 110 2.62 38.50 3.09
N LYS A 111 2.00 39.30 2.22
CA LYS A 111 0.67 39.88 2.50
C LYS A 111 -0.43 38.81 2.38
N PRO A 112 -1.31 38.67 3.38
CA PRO A 112 -2.44 37.74 3.30
C PRO A 112 -3.43 38.21 2.22
N HIS A 113 -3.97 37.27 1.44
CA HIS A 113 -4.95 37.48 0.36
C HIS A 113 -4.46 38.14 -0.94
N THR A 114 -3.16 38.17 -1.21
CA THR A 114 -2.64 38.61 -2.52
C THR A 114 -2.98 37.59 -3.60
N THR A 115 -3.76 37.98 -4.61
CA THR A 115 -4.19 37.10 -5.72
C THR A 115 -3.34 37.27 -6.97
N LEU A 116 -2.64 38.41 -7.10
CA LEU A 116 -1.77 38.75 -8.23
C LEU A 116 -0.53 39.49 -7.71
N VAL A 117 0.66 39.05 -8.14
CA VAL A 117 1.92 39.76 -7.89
C VAL A 117 2.23 40.58 -9.14
N GLU A 118 2.28 41.90 -9.00
CA GLU A 118 2.52 42.81 -10.11
C GLU A 118 4.02 42.90 -10.43
N CYS A 119 4.49 42.05 -11.34
CA CYS A 119 5.90 41.97 -11.76
C CYS A 119 6.29 42.97 -12.88
N HIS A 120 5.69 44.17 -12.94
CA HIS A 120 5.72 45.06 -14.11
C HIS A 120 7.10 45.52 -14.62
N ALA A 121 8.18 45.36 -13.83
CA ALA A 121 9.54 45.74 -14.21
C ALA A 121 10.55 44.58 -14.14
N PHE A 122 10.12 43.34 -13.87
CA PHE A 122 11.06 42.24 -13.61
C PHE A 122 11.82 41.77 -14.85
N ASP A 123 11.23 41.94 -16.04
CA ASP A 123 11.83 41.55 -17.32
C ASP A 123 13.19 42.22 -17.56
N GLU A 124 13.32 43.51 -17.23
CA GLU A 124 14.56 44.27 -17.43
C GLU A 124 15.70 43.73 -16.55
N TYR A 125 15.41 43.42 -15.28
CA TYR A 125 16.39 42.84 -14.35
C TYR A 125 16.82 41.45 -14.79
N PHE A 126 15.88 40.64 -15.31
CA PHE A 126 16.19 39.31 -15.82
C PHE A 126 17.07 39.37 -17.07
N ASP A 127 16.69 40.19 -18.04
CA ASP A 127 17.42 40.32 -19.32
C ASP A 127 18.83 40.88 -19.10
N GLN A 128 19.02 41.82 -18.16
CA GLN A 128 20.34 42.31 -17.77
C GLN A 128 21.21 41.21 -17.17
N GLN A 129 20.68 40.40 -16.24
CA GLN A 129 21.44 39.31 -15.62
C GLN A 129 21.81 38.22 -16.62
N LEU A 130 20.92 37.91 -17.57
CA LEU A 130 21.22 36.98 -18.65
C LEU A 130 22.35 37.51 -19.55
N GLN A 131 22.31 38.79 -19.92
CA GLN A 131 23.33 39.43 -20.74
C GLN A 131 24.70 39.48 -20.06
N GLU A 132 24.76 39.76 -18.75
CA GLU A 132 26.02 39.77 -17.98
C GLU A 132 26.66 38.37 -17.89
N LEU A 133 25.85 37.33 -17.73
CA LEU A 133 26.31 35.94 -17.66
C LEU A 133 26.75 35.37 -19.03
N ASP A 134 26.12 35.82 -20.11
CA ASP A 134 26.55 35.52 -21.48
C ASP A 134 27.86 36.27 -21.85
N GLN A 135 28.02 37.52 -21.41
CA GLN A 135 29.27 38.28 -21.66
C GLN A 135 30.47 37.75 -20.87
N THR A 136 30.25 37.22 -19.67
CA THR A 136 31.32 36.60 -18.87
C THR A 136 31.80 35.28 -19.47
N THR A 137 31.00 34.60 -20.29
CA THR A 137 31.43 33.45 -21.08
C THR A 137 32.17 33.87 -22.36
N ALA A 138 31.81 35.00 -22.98
CA ALA A 138 32.48 35.53 -24.17
C ALA A 138 33.88 36.11 -23.90
N LYS A 139 34.16 36.63 -22.69
CA LYS A 139 35.48 37.16 -22.30
C LYS A 139 36.55 36.10 -22.00
N GLY A 140 36.20 34.81 -22.08
CA GLY A 140 37.11 33.68 -21.81
C GLY A 140 37.90 33.17 -23.01
N VAL A 141 37.76 33.77 -24.20
CA VAL A 141 38.47 33.35 -25.42
C VAL A 141 39.45 34.46 -25.85
N PRO A 142 40.78 34.24 -25.87
CA PRO A 142 41.71 35.24 -26.39
C PRO A 142 41.59 35.29 -27.92
N SER A 143 41.40 36.49 -28.45
CA SER A 143 41.33 36.73 -29.90
C SER A 143 42.70 36.54 -30.54
N VAL A 144 42.81 35.66 -31.53
CA VAL A 144 43.91 35.68 -32.49
C VAL A 144 43.50 36.58 -33.64
N THR A 145 44.27 37.64 -33.84
CA THR A 145 44.21 38.58 -34.97
C THR A 145 44.79 37.93 -36.22
N VAL A 146 44.06 37.95 -37.34
CA VAL A 146 44.65 38.00 -38.68
C VAL A 146 43.81 38.94 -39.55
N GLY A 147 44.53 39.82 -40.26
CA GLY A 147 44.03 41.02 -40.93
C GLY A 147 43.22 40.82 -42.21
N ALA A 148 42.93 41.98 -42.81
CA ALA A 148 41.80 42.27 -43.67
C ALA A 148 42.01 42.09 -45.19
N LEU A 149 40.87 42.18 -45.90
CA LEU A 149 40.59 42.54 -47.31
C LEU A 149 40.41 41.39 -48.34
N PRO A 150 39.65 41.57 -49.45
CA PRO A 150 38.22 41.95 -49.54
C PRO A 150 37.41 41.12 -50.60
N LEU A 151 36.11 41.42 -50.70
CA LEU A 151 35.06 41.08 -51.70
C LEU A 151 35.49 40.55 -53.10
N GLU A 152 34.84 39.48 -53.60
CA GLU A 152 33.88 39.50 -54.74
C GLU A 152 33.46 38.09 -55.22
N GLU A 153 32.21 38.01 -55.70
CA GLU A 153 31.57 36.85 -56.33
C GLU A 153 32.17 36.53 -57.71
N LYS A 154 32.33 35.24 -58.05
CA LYS A 154 31.78 34.64 -59.30
C LYS A 154 32.07 33.15 -59.46
N THR A 155 31.18 32.56 -60.24
CA THR A 155 30.94 31.17 -60.68
C THR A 155 32.00 30.59 -61.64
N ILE A 156 31.80 29.31 -62.01
CA ILE A 156 32.38 28.48 -63.12
C ILE A 156 33.40 27.43 -62.62
N SER A 157 33.06 26.14 -62.53
CA SER A 157 33.03 25.07 -63.57
C SER A 157 34.41 24.68 -64.12
N GLY A 158 34.78 23.39 -64.05
CA GLY A 158 35.84 22.80 -64.90
C GLY A 158 36.75 21.73 -64.27
N ASN A 159 36.38 20.46 -64.47
CA ASN A 159 37.14 19.29 -64.94
C ASN A 159 38.68 19.10 -64.76
N LEU A 160 39.06 17.81 -64.55
CA LEU A 160 40.35 17.11 -64.81
C LEU A 160 41.52 17.52 -63.89
N GLY A 161 42.34 16.69 -63.26
CA GLY A 161 42.61 15.25 -63.25
C GLY A 161 44.10 15.08 -62.86
N ASP A 162 44.41 14.42 -61.74
CA ASP A 162 45.60 13.55 -61.52
C ASP A 162 45.70 13.07 -60.05
N GLU A 163 45.94 11.77 -59.90
CA GLU A 163 46.11 10.91 -58.70
C GLU A 163 47.62 10.83 -58.26
N PRO A 164 48.12 9.98 -57.31
CA PRO A 164 47.58 9.14 -56.20
C PRO A 164 48.44 9.29 -54.88
N PRO A 165 48.48 8.39 -53.85
CA PRO A 165 47.78 7.11 -53.59
C PRO A 165 47.14 6.92 -52.18
N VAL A 166 46.41 5.80 -52.06
CA VAL A 166 45.66 5.26 -50.91
C VAL A 166 46.40 4.10 -50.24
N ALA A 167 46.21 3.89 -48.92
CA ALA A 167 46.02 2.57 -48.25
C ALA A 167 45.54 2.78 -46.77
N PRO A 168 45.00 1.77 -46.04
CA PRO A 168 43.62 1.26 -46.15
C PRO A 168 42.90 0.94 -44.80
N GLY A 169 41.55 0.91 -44.84
CA GLY A 169 40.59 -0.03 -44.17
C GLY A 169 40.58 -0.17 -42.63
N LEU A 170 39.45 -0.38 -41.93
CA LEU A 170 38.23 -1.15 -42.25
C LEU A 170 37.02 -0.66 -41.41
N THR A 171 35.86 -0.72 -42.04
CA THR A 171 34.51 -0.36 -41.58
C THR A 171 33.69 -1.58 -41.13
N TYR A 172 32.68 -1.37 -40.27
CA TYR A 172 31.62 -2.35 -39.99
C TYR A 172 30.22 -1.73 -40.14
N ARG A 173 29.35 -2.34 -40.96
CA ARG A 173 27.88 -2.26 -40.83
C ARG A 173 27.17 -3.27 -41.76
N GLY A 174 26.15 -3.95 -41.23
CA GLY A 174 24.82 -4.01 -41.85
C GLY A 174 24.41 -5.22 -42.73
N ARG A 175 23.77 -6.21 -42.10
CA ARG A 175 22.42 -6.82 -42.38
C ARG A 175 21.91 -6.94 -43.85
N THR A 176 21.53 -8.16 -44.29
CA THR A 176 20.13 -8.64 -44.53
C THR A 176 20.00 -9.94 -45.37
N LEU A 177 19.05 -10.80 -44.96
CA LEU A 177 18.07 -11.65 -45.70
C LEU A 177 18.42 -12.88 -46.58
N ASN A 178 17.76 -13.99 -46.20
CA ASN A 178 17.03 -15.01 -46.98
C ASN A 178 17.68 -16.22 -47.70
N ASN A 179 17.43 -17.39 -47.09
CA ASN A 179 16.65 -18.55 -47.58
C ASN A 179 17.26 -19.63 -48.54
N THR A 180 16.91 -20.88 -48.18
CA THR A 180 16.79 -22.15 -48.95
C THR A 180 17.96 -23.16 -49.04
N ASN A 181 17.59 -24.39 -48.64
CA ASN A 181 17.95 -25.73 -49.15
C ASN A 181 19.33 -26.38 -48.87
N GLU A 182 19.26 -27.49 -48.11
CA GLU A 182 20.15 -28.68 -48.19
C GLU A 182 20.11 -29.36 -49.58
N PRO A 183 21.04 -30.27 -50.01
CA PRO A 183 21.69 -31.34 -49.20
C PRO A 183 23.17 -31.73 -49.58
N THR A 184 23.78 -32.65 -48.80
CA THR A 184 24.57 -33.86 -49.21
C THR A 184 25.67 -34.31 -48.21
N SER A 185 25.73 -35.63 -48.02
CA SER A 185 26.51 -36.53 -47.12
C SER A 185 28.04 -36.58 -47.42
N ARG A 186 29.00 -37.16 -46.67
CA ARG A 186 29.18 -38.30 -45.70
C ARG A 186 30.41 -37.95 -44.80
N ASP A 187 30.72 -38.53 -43.63
CA ASP A 187 30.96 -39.96 -43.36
C ASP A 187 31.25 -40.24 -41.85
N SER A 188 31.10 -41.51 -41.46
CA SER A 188 31.51 -42.22 -40.21
C SER A 188 30.41 -42.57 -39.19
N THR A 189 30.04 -43.87 -39.21
CA THR A 189 29.22 -44.67 -38.24
C THR A 189 30.13 -45.79 -37.65
N PRO A 190 29.74 -46.72 -36.73
CA PRO A 190 28.39 -47.27 -36.43
C PRO A 190 28.02 -47.50 -34.94
N ALA A 191 26.84 -48.10 -34.73
CA ALA A 191 26.11 -48.35 -33.46
C ALA A 191 26.06 -49.84 -33.05
N LEU A 192 25.58 -50.15 -31.82
CA LEU A 192 24.54 -51.18 -31.51
C LEU A 192 24.26 -51.36 -29.99
N THR A 193 22.97 -51.40 -29.63
CA THR A 193 22.30 -51.82 -28.35
C THR A 193 22.05 -53.36 -28.33
N PRO A 194 21.67 -54.11 -27.24
CA PRO A 194 20.43 -53.90 -26.43
C PRO A 194 20.27 -54.53 -24.99
N ASN A 195 19.12 -54.20 -24.35
CA ASN A 195 18.29 -54.91 -23.35
C ASN A 195 18.81 -55.41 -21.96
N GLY A 196 18.11 -54.95 -20.90
CA GLY A 196 17.46 -55.81 -19.89
C GLY A 196 18.21 -56.26 -18.62
N SER A 197 17.57 -56.04 -17.46
CA SER A 197 17.66 -56.79 -16.17
C SER A 197 18.62 -56.31 -15.06
N ARG A 198 18.05 -56.19 -13.84
CA ARG A 198 18.60 -56.18 -12.45
C ARG A 198 19.84 -57.09 -12.20
N PRO A 199 20.50 -57.17 -11.00
CA PRO A 199 20.36 -56.40 -9.73
C PRO A 199 21.70 -56.11 -8.95
N THR A 200 21.55 -55.53 -7.74
CA THR A 200 22.35 -55.75 -6.49
C THR A 200 23.84 -55.35 -6.37
N THR A 201 24.10 -54.51 -5.37
CA THR A 201 25.38 -54.25 -4.66
C THR A 201 26.06 -55.50 -4.09
N PRO A 202 27.40 -55.46 -3.90
CA PRO A 202 27.98 -55.46 -2.54
C PRO A 202 29.21 -54.51 -2.43
N SER A 203 29.32 -53.69 -1.38
CA SER A 203 30.03 -53.93 -0.10
C SER A 203 31.57 -53.92 -0.14
N ASN A 204 32.13 -53.05 0.72
CA ASN A 204 33.22 -53.25 1.69
C ASN A 204 34.55 -52.47 1.60
N ASN A 205 34.95 -52.03 2.82
CA ASN A 205 36.28 -51.77 3.38
C ASN A 205 36.91 -50.38 3.12
N HIS A 206 37.50 -49.64 4.08
CA HIS A 206 38.08 -49.95 5.39
C HIS A 206 38.45 -48.63 6.14
N LEU A 207 38.38 -48.57 7.50
CA LEU A 207 39.45 -48.07 8.43
C LEU A 207 38.98 -47.76 9.88
N LEU A 208 39.32 -48.70 10.78
CA LEU A 208 39.83 -48.72 12.19
C LEU A 208 39.77 -47.46 13.12
N VAL A 209 39.12 -47.49 14.32
CA VAL A 209 39.57 -47.82 15.74
C VAL A 209 39.92 -46.55 16.58
N ALA A 210 39.40 -46.24 17.80
CA ALA A 210 39.45 -46.98 19.09
C ALA A 210 38.45 -46.53 20.23
N LYS A 211 38.06 -47.54 21.05
CA LYS A 211 37.78 -47.63 22.53
C LYS A 211 36.72 -46.76 23.30
N GLY A 212 35.47 -47.28 23.36
CA GLY A 212 34.54 -47.58 24.51
C GLY A 212 34.17 -46.58 25.64
N PRO A 213 33.13 -46.86 26.49
CA PRO A 213 32.08 -47.89 26.41
C PRO A 213 30.61 -47.40 26.58
N LEU A 214 29.67 -48.31 26.25
CA LEU A 214 28.27 -48.46 26.73
C LEU A 214 27.07 -47.77 26.01
N LYS A 215 26.48 -48.60 25.12
CA LYS A 215 25.07 -49.06 25.02
C LYS A 215 23.94 -48.15 24.47
N MET A 216 23.51 -48.62 23.29
CA MET A 216 22.13 -48.82 22.79
C MET A 216 21.40 -47.66 22.09
N SER A 217 21.35 -47.79 20.76
CA SER A 217 20.56 -46.99 19.83
C SER A 217 19.24 -47.68 19.46
N ARG A 218 18.19 -46.85 19.40
CA ARG A 218 17.06 -46.81 18.43
C ARG A 218 16.70 -48.09 17.63
N ARG A 219 16.52 -49.23 18.29
CA ARG A 219 15.74 -50.38 17.75
C ARG A 219 14.85 -51.06 18.80
N ALA A 220 14.51 -50.35 19.87
CA ALA A 220 13.68 -50.84 20.98
C ALA A 220 12.44 -49.98 21.28
N ARG A 221 11.96 -49.17 20.32
CA ARG A 221 10.67 -48.43 20.47
C ARG A 221 9.69 -48.60 19.31
N LYS A 222 9.96 -49.53 18.38
CA LYS A 222 9.05 -49.86 17.26
C LYS A 222 8.59 -51.32 17.34
N ALA A 223 8.01 -51.68 18.48
CA ALA A 223 7.32 -52.95 18.72
C ALA A 223 6.32 -52.76 19.87
N LYS A 224 5.20 -52.09 19.59
CA LYS A 224 3.92 -52.32 20.25
C LYS A 224 2.81 -51.76 19.36
N ASN A 225 1.87 -52.64 19.03
CA ASN A 225 0.61 -52.42 18.32
C ASN A 225 0.64 -52.40 16.78
N GLN A 226 0.82 -53.61 16.22
CA GLN A 226 0.11 -54.04 15.01
C GLN A 226 -0.77 -55.25 15.35
N SER A 227 -2.08 -55.05 15.36
CA SER A 227 -3.16 -56.02 15.15
C SER A 227 -4.44 -55.17 15.09
N SER A 228 -5.42 -55.33 14.19
CA SER A 228 -5.78 -56.34 13.21
C SER A 228 -6.77 -55.68 12.23
N ALA A 229 -6.74 -56.07 10.96
CA ALA A 229 -7.80 -55.74 10.00
C ALA A 229 -8.92 -56.81 10.07
N PRO A 230 -10.19 -56.51 9.73
CA PRO A 230 -11.15 -57.56 9.46
C PRO A 230 -11.65 -57.61 8.01
N VAL A 231 -11.63 -58.86 7.58
CA VAL A 231 -12.28 -59.59 6.50
C VAL A 231 -13.80 -59.31 6.38
N SER A 232 -14.27 -59.42 5.14
CA SER A 232 -15.65 -59.51 4.66
C SER A 232 -16.44 -60.70 5.21
N SER A 233 -17.64 -60.48 5.77
CA SER A 233 -18.78 -61.43 5.69
C SER A 233 -20.05 -60.74 6.18
N GLY A 234 -21.14 -60.84 5.40
CA GLY A 234 -22.47 -60.46 5.84
C GLY A 234 -23.07 -61.52 6.78
N ASP A 235 -23.74 -61.06 7.84
CA ASP A 235 -25.07 -61.52 8.25
C ASP A 235 -25.62 -60.58 9.34
N GLU A 236 -26.94 -60.35 9.33
CA GLU A 236 -27.65 -59.40 10.21
C GLU A 236 -27.80 -59.89 11.65
N ALA A 237 -27.42 -59.08 12.64
CA ALA A 237 -28.00 -59.07 14.00
C ALA A 237 -27.64 -57.76 14.74
N PRO A 238 -28.52 -57.20 15.60
CA PRO A 238 -28.45 -55.81 16.02
C PRO A 238 -27.39 -55.59 17.12
N LYS A 239 -26.48 -54.63 16.90
CA LYS A 239 -25.47 -54.24 17.90
C LYS A 239 -26.06 -53.31 18.96
N LYS A 240 -25.86 -53.66 20.24
CA LYS A 240 -26.10 -52.82 21.43
C LYS A 240 -25.42 -51.45 21.27
N LYS A 241 -26.18 -50.37 21.47
CA LYS A 241 -25.69 -48.98 21.47
C LYS A 241 -24.68 -48.77 22.61
N LYS A 242 -23.51 -48.19 22.29
CA LYS A 242 -22.56 -47.68 23.30
C LYS A 242 -23.14 -46.41 23.93
N ALA A 243 -22.96 -46.26 25.24
CA ALA A 243 -23.37 -45.07 25.98
C ALA A 243 -22.64 -43.81 25.45
N PRO A 244 -23.32 -42.66 25.38
CA PRO A 244 -22.73 -41.39 24.97
C PRO A 244 -21.68 -40.93 26.00
N LYS A 245 -20.61 -40.28 25.53
CA LYS A 245 -19.63 -39.65 26.43
C LYS A 245 -20.18 -38.30 26.92
N LYS A 246 -20.26 -38.13 28.25
CA LYS A 246 -20.57 -36.83 28.87
C LYS A 246 -19.42 -35.84 28.68
N GLY A 247 -19.74 -34.56 28.50
CA GLY A 247 -18.77 -33.47 28.44
C GLY A 247 -18.27 -33.10 29.82
N ARG A 248 -16.98 -32.75 29.96
CA ARG A 248 -16.41 -32.18 31.19
C ARG A 248 -16.32 -30.68 31.08
N LYS A 249 -16.77 -29.98 32.12
CA LYS A 249 -16.56 -28.55 32.31
C LYS A 249 -15.64 -28.34 33.52
N TRP A 250 -14.78 -27.34 33.45
CA TRP A 250 -13.88 -26.98 34.54
C TRP A 250 -14.53 -25.85 35.33
N ASP A 251 -14.57 -25.98 36.66
CA ASP A 251 -15.04 -24.93 37.55
C ASP A 251 -13.96 -23.83 37.75
N ALA A 252 -14.31 -22.79 38.50
CA ALA A 252 -13.45 -21.64 38.75
C ALA A 252 -12.18 -21.97 39.57
N ASP A 253 -12.15 -23.13 40.24
CA ASP A 253 -11.02 -23.61 41.03
C ASP A 253 -10.20 -24.69 40.29
N GLY A 254 -10.58 -25.02 39.06
CA GLY A 254 -9.86 -25.93 38.18
C GLY A 254 -10.15 -27.41 38.43
N PHE A 255 -11.28 -27.76 39.04
CA PHE A 255 -11.78 -29.12 39.14
C PHE A 255 -12.85 -29.40 38.08
N ALA A 256 -12.94 -30.66 37.66
CA ALA A 256 -13.91 -31.09 36.65
C ALA A 256 -15.25 -31.38 37.31
N ASP A 257 -16.28 -30.63 36.92
CA ASP A 257 -17.66 -30.83 37.34
C ASP A 257 -18.27 -31.95 36.48
N GLU A 258 -18.69 -33.06 37.09
CA GLU A 258 -19.10 -34.30 36.38
C GLU A 258 -20.63 -34.50 36.29
N ASP A 259 -21.43 -33.54 36.75
CA ASP A 259 -22.88 -33.71 36.96
C ASP A 259 -23.81 -32.98 35.96
N ASP A 260 -23.36 -32.74 34.71
CA ASP A 260 -24.23 -32.11 33.70
C ASP A 260 -24.58 -33.08 32.54
N ASP A 261 -25.86 -33.44 32.45
CA ASP A 261 -26.42 -34.51 31.59
C ASP A 261 -26.80 -34.03 30.18
N VAL A 262 -26.01 -33.13 29.60
CA VAL A 262 -26.29 -32.59 28.25
C VAL A 262 -25.67 -33.47 27.17
N GLN A 263 -26.53 -34.23 26.47
CA GLN A 263 -26.16 -35.14 25.39
C GLN A 263 -26.16 -34.41 24.03
N LEU A 264 -24.97 -34.16 23.47
CA LEU A 264 -24.79 -33.48 22.17
C LEU A 264 -24.49 -34.49 21.05
N ASP A 265 -25.53 -35.09 20.48
CA ASP A 265 -25.43 -35.82 19.21
C ASP A 265 -26.47 -35.28 18.22
N TYR A 266 -26.02 -34.52 17.22
CA TYR A 266 -26.87 -33.89 16.20
C TYR A 266 -27.06 -34.75 14.93
N SER A 267 -26.79 -36.05 15.02
CA SER A 267 -26.75 -36.93 13.83
C SER A 267 -28.04 -37.71 13.54
N ALA A 268 -29.07 -37.66 14.39
CA ALA A 268 -30.26 -38.50 14.23
C ALA A 268 -31.47 -37.71 13.67
N LYS A 269 -31.97 -38.11 12.49
CA LYS A 269 -33.26 -37.63 11.95
C LYS A 269 -34.39 -38.07 12.89
N ALA A 270 -35.17 -37.11 13.38
CA ALA A 270 -36.34 -37.37 14.22
C ALA A 270 -37.45 -38.08 13.44
N HIS A 271 -37.95 -39.19 13.99
CA HIS A 271 -39.16 -39.86 13.53
C HIS A 271 -40.38 -39.05 13.99
N ALA A 272 -41.29 -38.79 13.05
CA ALA A 272 -42.53 -38.07 13.28
C ALA A 272 -43.54 -38.92 14.07
N THR A 273 -44.12 -38.34 15.12
CA THR A 273 -45.42 -38.73 15.66
C THR A 273 -46.35 -37.52 15.59
N SER A 274 -47.55 -37.76 15.05
CA SER A 274 -48.54 -36.77 14.67
C SER A 274 -49.10 -36.04 15.89
N GLU A 275 -48.68 -34.78 16.06
CA GLU A 275 -49.41 -33.68 16.76
C GLU A 275 -48.60 -32.36 16.74
N SER A 276 -47.46 -32.30 16.03
CA SER A 276 -46.57 -31.13 15.97
C SER A 276 -46.53 -30.42 14.61
N GLU A 277 -47.62 -30.46 13.82
CA GLU A 277 -47.65 -29.76 12.53
C GLU A 277 -47.90 -28.24 12.65
N ALA A 278 -48.20 -27.71 13.83
CA ALA A 278 -48.40 -26.27 14.04
C ALA A 278 -47.20 -25.53 14.68
N GLU A 279 -46.23 -26.23 15.26
CA GLU A 279 -45.07 -25.59 15.94
C GLU A 279 -43.70 -25.94 15.32
N ALA A 280 -43.65 -26.85 14.34
CA ALA A 280 -42.41 -27.23 13.65
C ALA A 280 -42.04 -26.32 12.45
N THR A 281 -42.72 -25.19 12.27
CA THR A 281 -42.36 -24.14 11.28
C THR A 281 -41.65 -22.94 11.92
N GLY A 282 -41.49 -22.91 13.24
CA GLY A 282 -41.07 -21.70 13.97
C GLY A 282 -39.63 -21.63 14.47
N ARG A 283 -38.81 -22.70 14.42
CA ARG A 283 -37.46 -22.68 15.01
C ARG A 283 -36.44 -23.44 14.16
N SER A 284 -35.61 -22.71 13.39
CA SER A 284 -34.18 -23.00 13.10
C SER A 284 -33.62 -22.49 11.74
N THR A 285 -34.15 -21.43 11.12
CA THR A 285 -33.51 -20.79 9.94
C THR A 285 -33.66 -19.27 9.82
N ALA A 286 -34.25 -18.59 10.82
CA ALA A 286 -34.26 -17.13 10.81
C ALA A 286 -32.85 -16.65 11.19
N ILE A 287 -32.05 -16.27 10.18
CA ILE A 287 -30.86 -15.45 10.41
C ILE A 287 -31.37 -14.13 11.00
N ASP A 288 -30.87 -13.75 12.18
CA ASP A 288 -31.25 -12.49 12.82
C ASP A 288 -31.00 -11.32 11.86
N GLU A 289 -32.00 -10.46 11.69
CA GLU A 289 -31.87 -9.27 10.85
C GLU A 289 -30.79 -8.34 11.43
N ILE A 290 -29.82 -7.96 10.61
CA ILE A 290 -28.72 -7.07 11.00
C ILE A 290 -29.20 -5.64 10.82
N ASP A 291 -29.34 -4.87 11.90
CA ASP A 291 -29.70 -3.46 11.81
C ASP A 291 -28.59 -2.66 11.09
N SER A 292 -28.95 -2.12 9.93
CA SER A 292 -28.08 -1.32 9.06
C SER A 292 -27.46 -0.09 9.75
N ASN A 293 -28.12 0.48 10.77
CA ASN A 293 -27.64 1.67 11.48
C ASN A 293 -26.39 1.40 12.34
N THR A 294 -26.14 0.15 12.70
CA THR A 294 -25.02 -0.22 13.56
C THR A 294 -23.67 -0.07 12.88
N TRP A 295 -23.61 -0.18 11.55
CA TRP A 295 -22.35 -0.28 10.82
C TRP A 295 -22.22 0.62 9.59
N GLY A 296 -23.30 1.28 9.18
CA GLY A 296 -23.28 2.25 8.10
C GLY A 296 -24.49 3.17 8.13
N SER A 297 -24.57 4.04 7.13
CA SER A 297 -25.71 4.93 6.90
C SER A 297 -26.01 5.03 5.42
N ARG A 298 -27.25 5.36 5.06
CA ARG A 298 -27.61 5.64 3.67
C ARG A 298 -27.44 7.12 3.35
N SER A 299 -26.54 7.43 2.44
CA SER A 299 -26.33 8.78 1.91
C SER A 299 -26.51 8.77 0.39
N LYS A 300 -27.32 9.68 -0.14
CA LYS A 300 -27.65 9.78 -1.58
C LYS A 300 -28.12 8.46 -2.20
N GLY A 301 -28.87 7.65 -1.44
CA GLY A 301 -29.39 6.35 -1.89
C GLY A 301 -28.38 5.20 -1.90
N LYS A 302 -27.10 5.46 -1.54
CA LYS A 302 -26.07 4.43 -1.36
C LYS A 302 -25.83 4.16 0.12
N PHE A 303 -25.58 2.92 0.48
CA PHE A 303 -25.15 2.54 1.82
C PHE A 303 -23.64 2.75 1.94
N VAL A 304 -23.23 3.58 2.90
CA VAL A 304 -21.84 3.94 3.17
C VAL A 304 -21.48 3.43 4.56
N LEU A 305 -20.31 2.79 4.69
CA LEU A 305 -19.80 2.31 5.97
C LEU A 305 -19.53 3.48 6.92
N LYS A 306 -19.75 3.27 8.22
CA LYS A 306 -19.26 4.19 9.23
C LYS A 306 -17.73 4.22 9.21
N ASP A 307 -17.18 5.41 9.42
CA ASP A 307 -15.76 5.56 9.70
C ASP A 307 -15.50 5.08 11.13
N LEU A 308 -14.39 4.37 11.33
CA LEU A 308 -14.06 3.80 12.64
C LEU A 308 -13.94 4.88 13.74
N GLY A 309 -13.54 6.10 13.37
CA GLY A 309 -13.46 7.23 14.30
C GLY A 309 -14.82 7.69 14.82
N ASP A 310 -15.82 7.78 13.94
CA ASP A 310 -17.16 8.24 14.30
C ASP A 310 -17.83 7.28 15.28
N GLU A 311 -17.69 5.97 15.06
CA GLU A 311 -18.20 4.94 15.97
C GLU A 311 -17.52 4.99 17.34
N VAL A 312 -16.18 5.15 17.37
CA VAL A 312 -15.45 5.25 18.65
C VAL A 312 -15.89 6.50 19.42
N HIS A 313 -16.08 7.63 18.76
CA HIS A 313 -16.59 8.85 19.41
C HIS A 313 -18.03 8.68 19.90
N GLU A 314 -18.90 8.01 19.14
CA GLU A 314 -20.27 7.68 19.55
C GLU A 314 -20.29 6.80 20.80
N ILE A 315 -19.43 5.78 20.85
CA ILE A 315 -19.29 4.89 22.02
C ILE A 315 -18.80 5.68 23.23
N LEU A 316 -17.72 6.47 23.08
CA LEU A 316 -17.15 7.27 24.18
C LEU A 316 -18.14 8.31 24.70
N ALA A 317 -18.92 8.94 23.83
CA ALA A 317 -19.98 9.87 24.23
C ALA A 317 -21.07 9.16 25.05
N SER A 318 -21.51 7.96 24.61
CA SER A 318 -22.51 7.18 25.32
C SER A 318 -22.04 6.69 26.70
N GLU A 319 -20.75 6.38 26.85
CA GLU A 319 -20.14 6.02 28.14
C GLU A 319 -20.00 7.24 29.06
N ALA A 320 -19.64 8.40 28.51
CA ALA A 320 -19.57 9.65 29.25
C ALA A 320 -20.95 10.09 29.77
N GLU A 321 -22.01 9.93 28.98
CA GLU A 321 -23.39 10.20 29.39
C GLU A 321 -23.85 9.23 30.49
N LYS A 322 -23.57 7.92 30.35
CA LYS A 322 -23.84 6.93 31.41
C LYS A 322 -23.05 7.21 32.71
N ALA A 323 -21.82 7.73 32.59
CA ALA A 323 -21.01 8.13 33.74
C ALA A 323 -21.49 9.45 34.38
N ALA A 324 -22.13 10.34 33.61
CA ALA A 324 -22.77 11.55 34.12
C ALA A 324 -24.07 11.23 34.86
N ASP A 325 -24.87 10.28 34.36
CA ASP A 325 -26.09 9.79 35.04
C ASP A 325 -25.79 9.02 36.34
N ALA A 326 -24.61 8.39 36.44
CA ALA A 326 -24.17 7.71 37.67
C ALA A 326 -23.69 8.67 38.79
N LYS A 327 -23.58 9.99 38.53
CA LYS A 327 -23.02 10.98 39.47
C LYS A 327 -24.03 11.99 40.03
N SER A 328 -25.33 11.71 40.00
CA SER A 328 -26.33 12.53 40.70
C SER A 328 -26.58 12.06 42.14
N GLN A 329 -25.64 12.35 43.06
CA GLN A 329 -25.98 12.56 44.47
C GLN A 329 -25.16 13.74 45.03
N PRO A 330 -25.79 14.70 45.73
CA PRO A 330 -25.07 15.83 46.30
C PRO A 330 -24.48 15.43 47.66
N LYS A 331 -23.18 15.62 47.83
CA LYS A 331 -22.61 15.90 49.16
C LYS A 331 -21.78 17.17 49.10
N ALA A 332 -22.33 18.18 49.75
CA ALA A 332 -21.64 19.39 50.14
C ALA A 332 -20.57 19.09 51.20
N GLY A 333 -19.48 19.85 51.15
CA GLY A 333 -18.52 20.01 52.25
C GLY A 333 -17.15 19.39 51.99
N LEU A 334 -16.19 20.20 51.51
CA LEU A 334 -15.17 20.84 52.37
C LEU A 334 -14.11 21.52 51.49
N PHE A 335 -14.21 22.85 51.34
CA PHE A 335 -13.09 23.69 50.98
C PHE A 335 -12.19 23.85 52.21
N GLY A 336 -10.89 23.60 52.09
CA GLY A 336 -9.93 24.05 53.11
C GLY A 336 -8.61 23.28 53.15
N SER A 337 -7.56 23.94 52.66
CA SER A 337 -6.13 23.73 52.98
C SER A 337 -5.38 22.62 52.24
N GLY A 338 -4.40 23.04 51.44
CA GLY A 338 -3.48 22.17 50.72
C GLY A 338 -2.78 22.79 49.49
N VAL A 339 -2.89 24.10 49.27
CA VAL A 339 -2.09 24.83 48.28
C VAL A 339 -0.69 25.08 48.84
N ASN A 340 0.21 24.12 48.69
CA ASN A 340 1.67 24.32 48.77
C ASN A 340 2.42 23.09 48.21
N ALA A 341 2.23 22.79 46.92
CA ALA A 341 3.09 21.85 46.18
C ALA A 341 3.07 22.04 44.65
N ILE A 342 2.69 23.23 44.14
CA ILE A 342 2.63 23.53 42.69
C ILE A 342 3.54 24.71 42.33
N SER A 343 4.76 24.72 42.86
CA SER A 343 5.78 25.73 42.52
C SER A 343 7.03 25.13 41.85
N GLY A 344 6.93 23.92 41.28
CA GLY A 344 8.08 23.18 40.73
C GLY A 344 8.01 22.76 39.26
N LEU A 345 6.87 22.91 38.56
CA LEU A 345 6.68 22.35 37.21
C LEU A 345 6.50 23.38 36.08
N PHE A 346 6.60 24.68 36.37
CA PHE A 346 6.50 25.76 35.37
C PHE A 346 7.86 26.38 35.01
N ARG A 347 8.91 25.58 34.75
CA ARG A 347 10.23 26.12 34.37
C ARG A 347 10.66 25.95 32.91
N ASN A 348 9.83 25.36 32.05
CA ASN A 348 10.12 25.29 30.61
C ASN A 348 9.02 25.92 29.74
N VAL A 349 8.46 27.05 30.19
CA VAL A 349 7.76 27.98 29.29
C VAL A 349 8.80 28.98 28.79
N VAL A 350 9.50 28.60 27.73
CA VAL A 350 10.37 29.52 26.96
C VAL A 350 9.74 29.63 25.57
N GLY A 351 8.73 30.50 25.48
CA GLY A 351 8.17 30.91 24.19
C GLY A 351 9.20 31.69 23.38
N GLY A 352 9.26 31.43 22.08
CA GLY A 352 10.15 32.13 21.14
C GLY A 352 11.58 31.58 21.02
N LYS A 353 11.89 30.44 21.63
CA LYS A 353 13.19 29.78 21.43
C LYS A 353 13.22 29.12 20.05
N THR A 354 14.29 29.36 19.29
CA THR A 354 14.57 28.60 18.07
C THR A 354 14.94 27.18 18.46
N LEU A 355 14.22 26.21 17.90
CA LEU A 355 14.45 24.79 18.19
C LEU A 355 15.82 24.36 17.65
N THR A 356 16.70 23.95 18.56
CA THR A 356 18.00 23.37 18.23
C THR A 356 17.94 21.85 18.30
N LYS A 357 18.87 21.16 17.63
CA LYS A 357 18.92 19.70 17.63
C LYS A 357 19.01 19.10 19.04
N ALA A 358 19.83 19.69 19.90
CA ALA A 358 20.00 19.23 21.28
C ALA A 358 18.72 19.35 22.13
N ASP A 359 17.85 20.32 21.81
CA ASP A 359 16.56 20.47 22.50
C ASP A 359 15.54 19.40 22.06
N LEU A 360 15.64 18.93 20.81
CA LEU A 360 14.73 17.95 20.22
C LEU A 360 15.12 16.51 20.55
N ASP A 361 16.42 16.17 20.62
CA ASP A 361 16.92 14.79 20.74
C ASP A 361 16.22 13.99 21.86
N ALA A 362 16.09 14.56 23.07
CA ALA A 362 15.48 13.87 24.21
C ALA A 362 13.98 13.61 24.01
N ALA A 363 13.24 14.60 23.48
CA ALA A 363 11.81 14.50 23.25
C ALA A 363 11.50 13.56 22.06
N MET A 364 12.31 13.62 21.01
CA MET A 364 12.18 12.75 19.84
C MET A 364 12.46 11.30 20.17
N LYS A 365 13.44 11.01 21.04
CA LYS A 365 13.68 9.66 21.54
C LYS A 365 12.50 9.11 22.34
N GLY A 366 11.90 9.94 23.21
CA GLY A 366 10.68 9.57 23.94
C GLY A 366 9.51 9.28 23.00
N MET A 367 9.38 10.05 21.91
CA MET A 367 8.38 9.82 20.88
C MET A 367 8.64 8.53 20.08
N GLU A 368 9.89 8.23 19.73
CA GLU A 368 10.25 6.95 19.08
C GLU A 368 9.86 5.77 19.96
N GLU A 369 10.21 5.81 21.25
CA GLU A 369 9.84 4.78 22.23
C GLU A 369 8.33 4.63 22.37
N HIS A 370 7.58 5.75 22.34
CA HIS A 370 6.12 5.74 22.35
C HIS A 370 5.53 5.04 21.11
N LEU A 371 6.01 5.38 19.91
CA LEU A 371 5.56 4.76 18.67
C LEU A 371 5.87 3.26 18.63
N LEU A 372 7.05 2.86 19.11
CA LEU A 372 7.42 1.44 19.25
C LEU A 372 6.47 0.70 20.19
N LYS A 373 6.11 1.31 21.33
CA LYS A 373 5.13 0.74 22.28
C LYS A 373 3.75 0.57 21.65
N LYS A 374 3.36 1.47 20.75
CA LYS A 374 2.12 1.40 19.97
C LYS A 374 2.19 0.41 18.78
N ASN A 375 3.21 -0.45 18.74
CA ASN A 375 3.42 -1.47 17.70
C ASN A 375 3.78 -0.89 16.31
N VAL A 376 4.41 0.28 16.25
CA VAL A 376 5.01 0.81 15.02
C VAL A 376 6.36 0.12 14.79
N ALA A 377 6.65 -0.31 13.56
CA ALA A 377 7.93 -0.88 13.21
C ALA A 377 9.06 0.16 13.39
N ARG A 378 10.20 -0.26 13.94
CA ARG A 378 11.34 0.63 14.19
C ARG A 378 11.76 1.44 12.97
N GLU A 379 11.81 0.81 11.79
CA GLU A 379 12.15 1.50 10.54
C GLU A 379 11.19 2.69 10.27
N ALA A 380 9.89 2.53 10.53
CA ALA A 380 8.91 3.59 10.35
C ALA A 380 8.98 4.65 11.45
N ALA A 381 9.12 4.23 12.71
CA ALA A 381 9.22 5.15 13.84
C ALA A 381 10.44 6.08 13.71
N VAL A 382 11.61 5.53 13.39
CA VAL A 382 12.85 6.31 13.19
C VAL A 382 12.69 7.29 12.03
N ARG A 383 12.17 6.85 10.87
CA ARG A 383 11.98 7.76 9.72
C ARG A 383 10.99 8.88 10.01
N LEU A 384 9.90 8.59 10.72
CA LEU A 384 8.93 9.61 11.13
C LEU A 384 9.58 10.62 12.08
N CYS A 385 10.32 10.15 13.08
CA CYS A 385 11.04 11.02 14.01
C CYS A 385 12.07 11.89 13.28
N GLU A 386 12.91 11.32 12.40
CA GLU A 386 13.88 12.09 11.61
C GLU A 386 13.21 13.12 10.69
N GLY A 387 12.06 12.79 10.10
CA GLY A 387 11.27 13.70 9.27
C GLY A 387 10.78 14.91 10.06
N VAL A 388 10.17 14.66 11.22
CA VAL A 388 9.67 15.69 12.14
C VAL A 388 10.81 16.52 12.72
N GLU A 389 11.93 15.91 13.09
CA GLU A 389 13.12 16.63 13.59
C GLU A 389 13.60 17.62 12.53
N LYS A 390 13.75 17.18 11.27
CA LYS A 390 14.17 18.05 10.16
C LYS A 390 13.19 19.17 9.87
N GLU A 391 11.90 18.96 10.06
CA GLU A 391 10.87 19.99 9.89
C GLU A 391 10.93 21.05 10.99
N LEU A 392 11.24 20.65 12.23
CA LEU A 392 11.24 21.52 13.40
C LEU A 392 12.55 22.28 13.61
N LEU A 393 13.67 21.84 13.02
CA LEU A 393 14.96 22.53 13.14
C LEU A 393 14.90 23.97 12.60
N GLY A 394 15.25 24.93 13.46
CA GLY A 394 15.25 26.36 13.10
C GLY A 394 13.88 27.04 13.19
N VAL A 395 12.81 26.29 13.50
CA VAL A 395 11.47 26.86 13.72
C VAL A 395 11.40 27.48 15.12
N LYS A 396 10.80 28.68 15.21
CA LYS A 396 10.54 29.34 16.50
C LYS A 396 9.25 28.82 17.10
N THR A 397 9.26 28.50 18.38
CA THR A 397 8.04 28.14 19.12
C THR A 397 7.12 29.35 19.31
N GLY A 398 5.80 29.11 19.32
CA GLY A 398 4.82 30.15 19.66
C GLY A 398 5.06 30.71 21.08
N SER A 399 4.57 31.93 21.35
CA SER A 399 4.87 32.66 22.59
C SER A 399 4.43 31.98 23.91
N PHE A 400 3.69 30.87 23.85
CA PHE A 400 3.28 30.06 25.01
C PHE A 400 3.21 28.55 24.70
N GLU A 401 3.94 28.08 23.69
CA GLU A 401 3.89 26.69 23.25
C GLU A 401 5.06 25.89 23.83
N SER A 402 4.76 24.70 24.40
CA SER A 402 5.81 23.79 24.85
C SER A 402 6.44 23.06 23.66
N ILE A 403 7.72 22.68 23.78
CA ILE A 403 8.43 21.89 22.75
C ILE A 403 7.68 20.58 22.47
N ASN A 404 7.16 19.92 23.50
CA ASN A 404 6.42 18.67 23.36
C ASN A 404 5.09 18.85 22.60
N THR A 405 4.37 19.94 22.86
CA THR A 405 3.12 20.26 22.13
C THR A 405 3.41 20.49 20.65
N ARG A 406 4.50 21.23 20.34
CA ARG A 406 4.90 21.47 18.95
C ARG A 406 5.31 20.18 18.24
N ILE A 407 6.08 19.32 18.91
CA ILE A 407 6.48 18.00 18.39
C ILE A 407 5.25 17.14 18.15
N GLN A 408 4.30 17.10 19.09
CA GLN A 408 3.07 16.33 18.94
C GLN A 408 2.25 16.81 17.73
N ALA A 409 2.07 18.13 17.57
CA ALA A 409 1.36 18.70 16.43
C ALA A 409 2.07 18.41 15.09
N ALA A 410 3.41 18.49 15.05
CA ALA A 410 4.18 18.14 13.86
C ALA A 410 4.11 16.64 13.54
N MET A 411 4.15 15.78 14.56
CA MET A 411 3.97 14.32 14.41
C MET A 411 2.56 13.99 13.92
N GLU A 412 1.53 14.65 14.45
CA GLU A 412 0.15 14.53 14.01
C GLU A 412 0.00 14.89 12.53
N ALA A 413 0.59 16.01 12.11
CA ALA A 413 0.60 16.44 10.71
C ALA A 413 1.33 15.44 9.81
N SER A 414 2.51 14.96 10.23
CA SER A 414 3.30 13.97 9.47
C SER A 414 2.57 12.63 9.33
N LEU A 415 1.97 12.13 10.41
CA LEU A 415 1.19 10.88 10.39
C LEU A 415 -0.07 11.04 9.52
N THR A 416 -0.77 12.16 9.64
CA THR A 416 -1.96 12.46 8.84
C THR A 416 -1.61 12.52 7.35
N LYS A 417 -0.53 13.22 6.99
CA LYS A 417 -0.04 13.30 5.60
C LYS A 417 0.26 11.92 5.04
N MET A 418 0.95 11.08 5.81
CA MET A 418 1.35 9.74 5.37
C MET A 418 0.16 8.76 5.26
N LEU A 419 -0.80 8.82 6.19
CA LEU A 419 -1.96 7.92 6.20
C LEU A 419 -3.07 8.36 5.26
N THR A 420 -3.07 9.62 4.81
CA THR A 420 -4.05 10.13 3.84
C THR A 420 -3.67 9.67 2.42
N PRO A 421 -4.52 8.89 1.74
CA PRO A 421 -4.26 8.47 0.37
C PRO A 421 -4.31 9.64 -0.61
N THR A 422 -3.50 9.56 -1.66
CA THR A 422 -3.50 10.51 -2.79
C THR A 422 -4.56 10.18 -3.84
N SER A 423 -5.14 8.99 -3.80
CA SER A 423 -6.19 8.54 -4.72
C SER A 423 -7.58 8.49 -4.03
N SER A 424 -8.63 8.58 -4.84
CA SER A 424 -10.01 8.43 -4.33
C SER A 424 -10.20 7.01 -3.76
N LEU A 425 -10.74 6.94 -2.54
CA LEU A 425 -11.09 5.68 -1.88
C LEU A 425 -12.56 5.27 -2.09
N ASP A 426 -13.31 5.99 -2.94
CA ASP A 426 -14.75 5.72 -3.15
C ASP A 426 -14.95 4.49 -4.03
N LEU A 427 -14.93 3.33 -3.38
CA LEU A 427 -15.12 2.03 -4.03
C LEU A 427 -16.43 1.95 -4.83
N LEU A 428 -17.53 2.53 -4.33
CA LEU A 428 -18.82 2.44 -5.00
C LEU A 428 -18.82 3.25 -6.30
N ARG A 429 -18.21 4.43 -6.29
CA ARG A 429 -18.05 5.24 -7.51
C ARG A 429 -17.12 4.58 -8.52
N GLU A 430 -16.06 3.93 -8.06
CA GLU A 430 -15.18 3.16 -8.94
C GLU A 430 -15.92 2.01 -9.62
N ILE A 431 -16.74 1.27 -8.88
CA ILE A 431 -17.55 0.18 -9.43
C ILE A 431 -18.50 0.72 -10.50
N ASP A 432 -19.28 1.76 -10.19
CA ASP A 432 -20.24 2.35 -11.13
C ASP A 432 -19.57 2.86 -12.42
N ALA A 433 -18.38 3.44 -12.31
CA ALA A 433 -17.64 3.94 -13.47
C ALA A 433 -17.22 2.82 -14.45
N ILE A 434 -17.13 1.58 -13.98
CA ILE A 434 -16.76 0.40 -14.78
C ILE A 434 -18.00 -0.39 -15.24
N THR A 435 -18.99 -0.54 -14.37
CA THR A 435 -20.21 -1.32 -14.65
C THR A 435 -21.23 -0.55 -15.47
N ALA A 436 -21.31 0.77 -15.28
CA ALA A 436 -22.21 1.68 -15.98
C ALA A 436 -21.44 2.92 -16.50
N PRO A 437 -20.49 2.74 -17.43
CA PRO A 437 -19.71 3.85 -17.96
C PRO A 437 -20.61 4.90 -18.64
N SER A 438 -20.25 6.18 -18.47
CA SER A 438 -20.96 7.31 -19.10
C SER A 438 -21.06 7.13 -20.62
N VAL A 439 -22.10 7.68 -21.24
CA VAL A 439 -22.31 7.70 -22.70
C VAL A 439 -21.13 8.34 -23.44
N THR A 440 -20.39 9.22 -22.78
CA THR A 440 -19.17 9.86 -23.30
C THR A 440 -17.91 9.00 -23.17
N SER A 441 -17.97 7.89 -22.45
CA SER A 441 -16.85 6.96 -22.27
C SER A 441 -16.80 5.96 -23.43
N MET A 442 -15.62 5.81 -24.03
CA MET A 442 -15.38 4.78 -25.06
C MET A 442 -15.25 3.36 -24.47
N ARG A 443 -15.42 3.20 -23.15
CA ARG A 443 -15.26 1.91 -22.46
C ARG A 443 -16.58 1.14 -22.47
N LYS A 444 -16.49 -0.17 -22.73
CA LYS A 444 -17.61 -1.08 -22.58
C LYS A 444 -17.83 -1.41 -21.10
N ALA A 445 -19.11 -1.54 -20.71
CA ALA A 445 -19.49 -2.07 -19.42
C ALA A 445 -18.87 -3.47 -19.22
N ARG A 446 -18.32 -3.71 -18.04
CA ARG A 446 -17.78 -5.01 -17.64
C ARG A 446 -17.86 -5.16 -16.11
N PRO A 447 -17.76 -6.37 -15.55
CA PRO A 447 -17.67 -6.53 -14.11
C PRO A 447 -16.43 -5.83 -13.53
N TYR A 448 -16.59 -5.26 -12.34
CA TYR A 448 -15.51 -4.77 -11.50
C TYR A 448 -14.86 -5.96 -10.77
N VAL A 449 -13.56 -6.17 -10.95
CA VAL A 449 -12.86 -7.35 -10.43
C VAL A 449 -12.00 -6.98 -9.22
N MET A 450 -12.34 -7.53 -8.06
CA MET A 450 -11.59 -7.36 -6.81
C MET A 450 -10.97 -8.68 -6.35
N SER A 451 -9.70 -8.64 -5.96
CA SER A 451 -8.99 -9.79 -5.41
C SER A 451 -8.56 -9.54 -3.98
N ILE A 452 -8.78 -10.53 -3.12
CA ILE A 452 -8.34 -10.53 -1.73
C ILE A 452 -7.15 -11.47 -1.57
N VAL A 453 -6.01 -10.94 -1.12
CA VAL A 453 -4.75 -11.67 -0.94
C VAL A 453 -4.20 -11.51 0.48
N GLY A 454 -3.20 -12.33 0.84
CA GLY A 454 -2.54 -12.24 2.14
C GLY A 454 -2.06 -13.60 2.66
N VAL A 455 -1.48 -13.61 3.86
CA VAL A 455 -0.97 -14.84 4.47
C VAL A 455 -2.08 -15.74 5.03
N ASN A 456 -1.72 -16.85 5.64
CA ASN A 456 -2.67 -17.77 6.26
C ASN A 456 -3.24 -17.19 7.56
N GLY A 457 -4.52 -17.42 7.82
CA GLY A 457 -5.15 -17.10 9.12
C GLY A 457 -5.51 -15.63 9.37
N VAL A 458 -5.20 -14.71 8.46
CA VAL A 458 -5.49 -13.26 8.62
C VAL A 458 -6.94 -12.87 8.37
N GLY A 459 -7.82 -13.81 8.02
CA GLY A 459 -9.26 -13.54 7.82
C GLY A 459 -9.66 -13.08 6.41
N LYS A 460 -9.02 -13.60 5.35
CA LYS A 460 -9.33 -13.27 3.95
C LYS A 460 -10.78 -13.56 3.56
N SER A 461 -11.20 -14.82 3.66
CA SER A 461 -12.56 -15.26 3.29
C SER A 461 -13.65 -14.54 4.10
N THR A 462 -13.39 -14.28 5.39
CA THR A 462 -14.30 -13.54 6.27
C THR A 462 -14.45 -12.08 5.82
N ASN A 463 -13.35 -11.35 5.61
CA ASN A 463 -13.43 -9.95 5.18
C ASN A 463 -13.94 -9.81 3.73
N LEU A 464 -13.66 -10.77 2.85
CA LEU A 464 -14.29 -10.83 1.53
C LEU A 464 -15.81 -10.94 1.65
N SER A 465 -16.31 -11.75 2.57
CA SER A 465 -17.74 -11.92 2.81
C SER A 465 -18.38 -10.66 3.41
N LYS A 466 -17.66 -9.92 4.26
CA LYS A 466 -18.09 -8.59 4.77
C LYS A 466 -18.19 -7.56 3.63
N ILE A 467 -17.19 -7.51 2.75
CA ILE A 467 -17.23 -6.65 1.56
C ILE A 467 -18.40 -7.04 0.66
N CYS A 468 -18.64 -8.35 0.46
CA CYS A 468 -19.79 -8.82 -0.29
C CYS A 468 -21.10 -8.32 0.34
N PHE A 469 -21.25 -8.43 1.66
CA PHE A 469 -22.42 -7.92 2.36
C PHE A 469 -22.61 -6.41 2.15
N PHE A 470 -21.54 -5.62 2.28
CA PHE A 470 -21.54 -4.19 1.97
C PHE A 470 -22.00 -3.87 0.53
N LEU A 471 -21.53 -4.63 -0.45
CA LEU A 471 -21.95 -4.47 -1.85
C LEU A 471 -23.41 -4.87 -2.07
N LEU A 472 -23.88 -5.93 -1.41
CA LEU A 472 -25.27 -6.36 -1.51
C LEU A 472 -26.24 -5.34 -0.89
N GLN A 473 -25.85 -4.64 0.18
CA GLN A 473 -26.60 -3.51 0.74
C GLN A 473 -26.78 -2.36 -0.26
N ASN A 474 -25.86 -2.26 -1.22
CA ASN A 474 -25.91 -1.33 -2.34
C ASN A 474 -26.55 -1.93 -3.61
N LYS A 475 -27.18 -3.11 -3.49
CA LYS A 475 -27.93 -3.81 -4.55
C LYS A 475 -27.09 -4.27 -5.74
N TYR A 476 -25.78 -4.41 -5.58
CA TYR A 476 -24.93 -5.00 -6.62
C TYR A 476 -25.17 -6.50 -6.77
N LYS A 477 -24.97 -7.01 -7.97
CA LYS A 477 -24.85 -8.44 -8.27
C LYS A 477 -23.38 -8.84 -8.13
N VAL A 478 -23.09 -9.70 -7.16
CA VAL A 478 -21.74 -10.11 -6.79
C VAL A 478 -21.52 -11.58 -7.10
N LEU A 479 -20.47 -11.89 -7.86
CA LEU A 479 -19.97 -13.25 -8.04
C LEU A 479 -18.74 -13.46 -7.16
N ILE A 480 -18.82 -14.39 -6.20
CA ILE A 480 -17.67 -14.80 -5.39
C ILE A 480 -16.95 -15.95 -6.10
N ALA A 481 -15.67 -15.77 -6.42
CA ALA A 481 -14.82 -16.79 -7.02
C ALA A 481 -13.96 -17.49 -5.97
N ALA A 482 -14.14 -18.80 -5.82
CA ALA A 482 -13.34 -19.64 -4.91
C ALA A 482 -11.96 -19.95 -5.51
N GLY A 483 -11.01 -19.03 -5.32
CA GLY A 483 -9.61 -19.17 -5.75
C GLY A 483 -8.70 -19.87 -4.73
N ASP A 484 -9.16 -20.15 -3.51
CA ASP A 484 -8.47 -21.03 -2.55
C ASP A 484 -8.73 -22.50 -2.86
N THR A 485 -8.04 -23.00 -3.89
CA THR A 485 -8.17 -24.39 -4.38
C THR A 485 -7.20 -25.36 -3.70
N PHE A 486 -6.40 -24.88 -2.74
CA PHE A 486 -5.34 -25.65 -2.09
C PHE A 486 -5.72 -26.10 -0.68
N ARG A 487 -6.39 -25.25 0.09
CA ARG A 487 -6.76 -25.54 1.48
C ARG A 487 -8.08 -26.31 1.54
N SER A 488 -8.06 -27.52 2.11
CA SER A 488 -9.28 -28.29 2.37
C SER A 488 -10.28 -27.51 3.24
N GLY A 489 -11.56 -27.57 2.88
CA GLY A 489 -12.64 -26.85 3.55
C GLY A 489 -12.80 -25.38 3.15
N ALA A 490 -11.89 -24.80 2.35
CA ALA A 490 -11.95 -23.38 1.98
C ALA A 490 -13.13 -23.08 1.04
N VAL A 491 -13.40 -23.98 0.11
CA VAL A 491 -14.52 -23.86 -0.84
C VAL A 491 -15.85 -23.98 -0.09
N GLU A 492 -15.98 -24.95 0.80
CA GLU A 492 -17.18 -25.15 1.63
C GLU A 492 -17.38 -23.97 2.60
N GLN A 493 -16.30 -23.42 3.16
CA GLN A 493 -16.36 -22.20 3.99
C GLN A 493 -16.99 -21.04 3.22
N LEU A 494 -16.53 -20.77 1.99
CA LEU A 494 -17.11 -19.73 1.13
C LEU A 494 -18.55 -20.07 0.73
N ALA A 495 -18.87 -21.33 0.47
CA ALA A 495 -20.23 -21.75 0.13
C ALA A 495 -21.22 -21.47 1.27
N VAL A 496 -20.82 -21.68 2.52
CA VAL A 496 -21.62 -21.30 3.70
C VAL A 496 -21.83 -19.78 3.75
N HIS A 497 -20.78 -18.98 3.53
CA HIS A 497 -20.92 -17.53 3.48
C HIS A 497 -21.89 -17.08 2.40
N VAL A 498 -21.74 -17.59 1.17
CA VAL A 498 -22.63 -17.26 0.04
C VAL A 498 -24.07 -17.65 0.33
N ARG A 499 -24.30 -18.83 0.93
CA ARG A 499 -25.63 -19.25 1.35
C ARG A 499 -26.25 -18.26 2.33
N ASN A 500 -25.54 -17.93 3.41
CA ASN A 500 -26.02 -17.02 4.44
C ASN A 500 -26.28 -15.61 3.87
N LEU A 501 -25.38 -15.10 3.03
CA LEU A 501 -25.55 -13.80 2.36
C LEU A 501 -26.76 -13.80 1.42
N LYS A 502 -26.96 -14.89 0.67
CA LYS A 502 -28.12 -15.04 -0.21
C LYS A 502 -29.44 -15.06 0.57
N GLU A 503 -29.47 -15.72 1.72
CA GLU A 503 -30.62 -15.74 2.62
C GLU A 503 -30.89 -14.35 3.21
N LEU A 504 -29.85 -13.67 3.71
CA LEU A 504 -29.92 -12.30 4.27
C LEU A 504 -30.43 -11.27 3.27
N THR A 505 -29.99 -11.35 2.01
CA THR A 505 -30.25 -10.28 1.02
C THR A 505 -31.37 -10.63 0.04
N ALA A 506 -32.07 -11.76 0.25
CA ALA A 506 -33.15 -12.23 -0.62
C ALA A 506 -34.28 -11.20 -0.81
N ARG A 507 -34.51 -10.36 0.20
CA ARG A 507 -35.57 -9.33 0.22
C ARG A 507 -35.08 -7.94 -0.22
N GLU A 508 -33.77 -7.72 -0.33
CA GLU A 508 -33.17 -6.38 -0.42
C GLU A 508 -32.75 -5.97 -1.85
N GLY A 509 -32.79 -6.91 -2.80
CA GLY A 509 -32.58 -6.66 -4.23
C GLY A 509 -31.15 -6.85 -4.75
N GLY A 510 -30.21 -7.31 -3.91
CA GLY A 510 -28.88 -7.77 -4.33
C GLY A 510 -28.86 -9.26 -4.71
N ARG A 511 -27.88 -9.68 -5.53
CA ARG A 511 -27.68 -11.09 -5.92
C ARG A 511 -26.26 -11.52 -5.59
N VAL A 512 -26.11 -12.69 -4.96
CA VAL A 512 -24.79 -13.29 -4.71
C VAL A 512 -24.76 -14.74 -5.20
N GLU A 513 -23.69 -15.11 -5.88
CA GLU A 513 -23.45 -16.48 -6.33
C GLU A 513 -21.99 -16.90 -6.14
N LEU A 514 -21.77 -18.21 -6.04
CA LEU A 514 -20.45 -18.81 -5.90
C LEU A 514 -20.00 -19.42 -7.24
N TYR A 515 -18.83 -19.01 -7.70
CA TYR A 515 -18.11 -19.67 -8.77
C TYR A 515 -17.01 -20.57 -8.21
N GLN A 516 -17.07 -21.87 -8.51
CA GLN A 516 -16.10 -22.85 -8.03
C GLN A 516 -15.82 -23.94 -9.08
N LYS A 517 -14.59 -24.48 -9.07
CA LYS A 517 -14.18 -25.63 -9.90
C LYS A 517 -13.63 -26.81 -9.09
N GLY A 518 -13.88 -26.81 -7.78
CA GLY A 518 -13.33 -27.78 -6.83
C GLY A 518 -11.84 -27.59 -6.54
N TYR A 519 -11.26 -28.55 -5.81
CA TYR A 519 -9.87 -28.52 -5.36
C TYR A 519 -8.85 -28.90 -6.44
N GLY A 520 -7.60 -28.46 -6.25
CA GLY A 520 -6.47 -28.82 -7.13
C GLY A 520 -6.45 -28.14 -8.49
N LYS A 521 -7.35 -27.18 -8.73
CA LYS A 521 -7.36 -26.35 -9.95
C LYS A 521 -6.44 -25.14 -9.80
N ASP A 522 -5.90 -24.65 -10.92
CA ASP A 522 -5.08 -23.45 -10.93
C ASP A 522 -5.93 -22.20 -10.63
N ALA A 523 -5.61 -21.50 -9.54
CA ALA A 523 -6.37 -20.33 -9.07
C ALA A 523 -6.47 -19.21 -10.11
N ALA A 524 -5.41 -18.98 -10.89
CA ALA A 524 -5.41 -17.98 -11.97
C ALA A 524 -6.43 -18.33 -13.07
N THR A 525 -6.57 -19.61 -13.38
CA THR A 525 -7.54 -20.09 -14.38
C THR A 525 -8.97 -20.01 -13.84
N VAL A 526 -9.20 -20.42 -12.58
CA VAL A 526 -10.51 -20.28 -11.93
C VAL A 526 -10.97 -18.83 -11.91
N ALA A 527 -10.08 -17.90 -11.57
CA ALA A 527 -10.38 -16.47 -11.55
C ALA A 527 -10.71 -15.91 -12.94
N LYS A 528 -9.92 -16.25 -13.96
CA LYS A 528 -10.19 -15.85 -15.36
C LYS A 528 -11.56 -16.32 -15.83
N ASP A 529 -11.90 -17.58 -15.54
CA ASP A 529 -13.16 -18.17 -15.97
C ASP A 529 -14.34 -17.58 -15.19
N ALA A 530 -14.15 -17.23 -13.91
CA ALA A 530 -15.14 -16.51 -13.11
C ALA A 530 -15.43 -15.11 -13.66
N VAL A 531 -14.39 -14.35 -14.05
CA VAL A 531 -14.56 -13.03 -14.68
C VAL A 531 -15.31 -13.13 -16.00
N THR A 532 -14.99 -14.15 -16.80
CA THR A 532 -15.69 -14.41 -18.07
C THR A 532 -17.15 -14.75 -17.85
N HIS A 533 -17.43 -15.63 -16.88
CA HIS A 533 -18.80 -16.01 -16.51
C HIS A 533 -19.59 -14.81 -15.96
N ALA A 534 -18.98 -13.98 -15.11
CA ALA A 534 -19.59 -12.77 -14.57
C ALA A 534 -20.02 -11.79 -15.67
N ALA A 535 -19.17 -11.59 -16.69
CA ALA A 535 -19.48 -10.73 -17.82
C ALA A 535 -20.63 -11.29 -18.68
N GLN A 536 -20.75 -12.60 -18.80
CA GLN A 536 -21.82 -13.26 -19.57
C GLN A 536 -23.18 -13.21 -18.85
N GLU A 537 -23.17 -13.42 -17.53
CA GLU A 537 -24.38 -13.46 -16.70
C GLU A 537 -24.80 -12.07 -16.16
N GLY A 538 -24.03 -11.02 -16.49
CA GLY A 538 -24.32 -9.65 -16.10
C GLY A 538 -24.20 -9.40 -14.59
N PHE A 539 -23.14 -9.92 -13.96
CA PHE A 539 -22.75 -9.54 -12.61
C PHE A 539 -21.97 -8.21 -12.62
N ASP A 540 -22.17 -7.41 -11.58
CA ASP A 540 -21.54 -6.09 -11.43
C ASP A 540 -20.13 -6.23 -10.85
N VAL A 541 -19.94 -7.13 -9.88
CA VAL A 541 -18.68 -7.29 -9.16
C VAL A 541 -18.25 -8.75 -9.10
N VAL A 542 -16.96 -9.01 -9.27
CA VAL A 542 -16.33 -10.31 -9.00
C VAL A 542 -15.40 -10.17 -7.81
N LEU A 543 -15.66 -10.93 -6.74
CA LEU A 543 -14.80 -11.01 -5.56
C LEU A 543 -14.01 -12.31 -5.57
N ILE A 544 -12.70 -12.24 -5.67
CA ILE A 544 -11.83 -13.41 -5.74
C ILE A 544 -11.18 -13.66 -4.38
N ASP A 545 -11.52 -14.78 -3.74
CA ASP A 545 -10.83 -15.25 -2.53
C ASP A 545 -9.63 -16.09 -2.93
N THR A 546 -8.42 -15.70 -2.51
CA THR A 546 -7.20 -16.45 -2.85
C THR A 546 -6.71 -17.29 -1.67
N ALA A 547 -6.03 -18.39 -1.97
CA ALA A 547 -5.34 -19.18 -0.95
C ALA A 547 -4.36 -18.30 -0.15
N GLY A 548 -4.27 -18.53 1.16
CA GLY A 548 -3.23 -17.91 1.96
C GLY A 548 -1.85 -18.44 1.56
N ARG A 549 -0.88 -17.54 1.44
CA ARG A 549 0.47 -17.88 0.97
C ARG A 549 1.50 -17.45 2.00
N ARG A 550 2.51 -18.29 2.23
CA ARG A 550 3.67 -17.86 3.00
C ARG A 550 4.45 -16.87 2.15
N HIS A 551 4.67 -15.67 2.66
CA HIS A 551 5.29 -14.56 1.94
C HIS A 551 6.76 -14.82 1.57
N ASN A 552 7.40 -15.85 2.17
CA ASN A 552 8.76 -16.28 1.89
C ASN A 552 8.85 -17.48 0.93
N ASP A 553 7.72 -18.05 0.50
CA ASP A 553 7.70 -19.17 -0.45
C ASP A 553 7.61 -18.65 -1.89
N GLN A 554 8.75 -18.60 -2.57
CA GLN A 554 8.85 -18.09 -3.95
C GLN A 554 7.94 -18.85 -4.94
N ARG A 555 7.66 -20.14 -4.73
CA ARG A 555 6.80 -20.90 -5.65
C ARG A 555 5.35 -20.46 -5.54
N LEU A 556 4.89 -20.21 -4.31
CA LEU A 556 3.54 -19.70 -4.08
C LEU A 556 3.41 -18.26 -4.55
N MET A 557 4.44 -17.44 -4.37
CA MET A 557 4.43 -16.03 -4.75
C MET A 557 4.51 -15.82 -6.27
N SER A 558 5.31 -16.62 -7.00
CA SER A 558 5.43 -16.49 -8.47
C SER A 558 4.12 -16.75 -9.23
N SER A 559 3.19 -17.49 -8.63
CA SER A 559 1.86 -17.71 -9.22
C SER A 559 0.96 -16.46 -9.19
N LEU A 560 1.29 -15.45 -8.37
CA LEU A 560 0.52 -14.20 -8.27
C LEU A 560 0.66 -13.32 -9.51
N GLU A 561 1.84 -13.31 -10.16
CA GLU A 561 2.02 -12.60 -11.42
C GLU A 561 1.13 -13.19 -12.53
N LYS A 562 1.08 -14.53 -12.63
CA LYS A 562 0.17 -15.21 -13.57
C LYS A 562 -1.29 -14.87 -13.26
N PHE A 563 -1.65 -14.89 -11.97
CA PHE A 563 -2.99 -14.51 -11.51
C PHE A 563 -3.36 -13.09 -11.92
N ALA A 564 -2.51 -12.09 -11.65
CA ALA A 564 -2.77 -10.71 -12.02
C ALA A 564 -2.95 -10.53 -13.54
N LYS A 565 -2.15 -11.22 -14.36
CA LYS A 565 -2.28 -11.19 -15.83
C LYS A 565 -3.58 -11.83 -16.33
N PHE A 566 -4.03 -12.91 -15.69
CA PHE A 566 -5.18 -13.69 -16.16
C PHE A 566 -6.51 -13.13 -15.67
N ALA A 567 -6.58 -12.72 -14.40
CA ALA A 567 -7.79 -12.19 -13.78
C ALA A 567 -7.97 -10.69 -14.01
N GLN A 568 -6.87 -9.96 -14.27
CA GLN A 568 -6.85 -8.49 -14.48
C GLN A 568 -7.68 -7.72 -13.43
N PRO A 569 -7.40 -7.89 -12.13
CA PRO A 569 -8.17 -7.25 -11.08
C PRO A 569 -8.04 -5.72 -11.10
N ASP A 570 -9.18 -5.04 -11.04
CA ASP A 570 -9.31 -3.60 -10.84
C ASP A 570 -8.78 -3.18 -9.46
N LYS A 571 -9.02 -4.00 -8.45
CA LYS A 571 -8.52 -3.77 -7.09
C LYS A 571 -7.95 -5.04 -6.45
N ILE A 572 -6.72 -4.97 -5.96
CA ILE A 572 -6.06 -6.02 -5.17
C ILE A 572 -5.90 -5.50 -3.74
N LEU A 573 -6.63 -6.13 -2.83
CA LEU A 573 -6.57 -5.82 -1.41
C LEU A 573 -5.81 -6.90 -0.66
N MET A 574 -4.79 -6.49 0.08
CA MET A 574 -4.09 -7.38 0.99
C MET A 574 -4.71 -7.31 2.39
N VAL A 575 -5.05 -8.46 2.94
CA VAL A 575 -5.51 -8.56 4.33
C VAL A 575 -4.29 -8.71 5.24
N GLY A 576 -4.09 -7.71 6.10
CA GLY A 576 -3.10 -7.73 7.18
C GLY A 576 -3.78 -7.84 8.54
N GLU A 577 -3.11 -8.46 9.50
CA GLU A 577 -3.62 -8.58 10.87
C GLU A 577 -3.04 -7.47 11.74
N ALA A 578 -3.87 -6.80 12.53
CA ALA A 578 -3.43 -5.68 13.36
C ALA A 578 -2.37 -6.09 14.41
N LEU A 579 -2.45 -7.31 14.94
CA LEU A 579 -1.52 -7.85 15.95
C LEU A 579 -0.08 -8.04 15.45
N VAL A 580 0.08 -8.28 14.15
CA VAL A 580 1.37 -8.69 13.59
C VAL A 580 2.14 -7.44 13.16
N GLY A 581 3.08 -6.97 13.99
CA GLY A 581 3.85 -5.74 13.72
C GLY A 581 4.84 -5.86 12.56
N THR A 582 6.09 -6.25 12.87
CA THR A 582 7.20 -6.23 11.89
C THR A 582 7.07 -7.25 10.75
N ASP A 583 6.47 -8.41 11.00
CA ASP A 583 6.29 -9.43 9.97
C ASP A 583 5.29 -8.99 8.88
N SER A 584 4.28 -8.19 9.23
CA SER A 584 3.32 -7.64 8.26
C SER A 584 3.98 -6.73 7.22
N VAL A 585 5.03 -5.99 7.61
CA VAL A 585 5.81 -5.15 6.69
C VAL A 585 6.53 -6.00 5.65
N ALA A 586 7.22 -7.06 6.08
CA ALA A 586 7.91 -7.97 5.18
C ALA A 586 6.93 -8.70 4.25
N GLN A 587 5.78 -9.13 4.80
CA GLN A 587 4.69 -9.70 4.01
C GLN A 587 4.24 -8.73 2.91
N ALA A 588 3.93 -7.49 3.26
CA ALA A 588 3.40 -6.52 2.32
C ALA A 588 4.40 -6.18 1.21
N ARG A 589 5.69 -6.00 1.54
CA ARG A 589 6.76 -5.81 0.54
C ARG A 589 6.85 -6.99 -0.43
N ASN A 590 6.84 -8.22 0.10
CA ASN A 590 6.95 -9.42 -0.72
C ASN A 590 5.72 -9.65 -1.60
N PHE A 591 4.51 -9.39 -1.09
CA PHE A 591 3.29 -9.45 -1.90
C PHE A 591 3.30 -8.42 -3.01
N ASN A 592 3.67 -7.17 -2.71
CA ASN A 592 3.73 -6.12 -3.72
C ASN A 592 4.75 -6.46 -4.83
N ALA A 593 5.91 -7.00 -4.47
CA ALA A 593 6.92 -7.45 -5.43
C ALA A 593 6.48 -8.67 -6.27
N ALA A 594 5.69 -9.58 -5.69
CA ALA A 594 5.30 -10.84 -6.35
C ALA A 594 4.31 -10.67 -7.51
N PHE A 595 3.63 -9.53 -7.61
CA PHE A 595 2.76 -9.21 -8.75
C PHE A 595 3.53 -8.74 -9.99
N GLY A 596 4.86 -8.57 -9.88
CA GLY A 596 5.74 -8.15 -10.97
C GLY A 596 5.67 -6.65 -11.25
N ALA A 597 6.27 -6.21 -12.36
CA ALA A 597 6.35 -4.79 -12.70
C ALA A 597 5.02 -4.18 -13.21
N VAL A 598 4.02 -5.03 -13.50
CA VAL A 598 2.78 -4.62 -14.18
C VAL A 598 1.67 -4.26 -13.19
N ARG A 599 1.72 -4.81 -11.96
CA ARG A 599 0.63 -4.68 -11.01
C ARG A 599 1.16 -4.61 -9.57
N THR A 600 0.56 -3.75 -8.76
CA THR A 600 0.86 -3.59 -7.33
C THR A 600 -0.38 -3.85 -6.47
N LEU A 601 -0.24 -3.84 -5.15
CA LEU A 601 -1.39 -3.75 -4.25
C LEU A 601 -2.04 -2.36 -4.35
N ASP A 602 -3.36 -2.28 -4.22
CA ASP A 602 -4.09 -0.99 -4.20
C ASP A 602 -4.55 -0.59 -2.82
N GLY A 603 -4.62 -1.55 -1.89
CA GLY A 603 -5.11 -1.27 -0.56
C GLY A 603 -4.89 -2.38 0.44
N PHE A 604 -4.97 -2.02 1.71
CA PHE A 604 -5.03 -2.96 2.82
C PHE A 604 -6.43 -3.06 3.43
N ILE A 605 -6.77 -4.27 3.87
CA ILE A 605 -7.83 -4.52 4.84
C ILE A 605 -7.15 -4.96 6.12
N ILE A 606 -7.44 -4.28 7.22
CA ILE A 606 -6.78 -4.57 8.49
C ILE A 606 -7.76 -5.31 9.37
N SER A 607 -7.50 -6.59 9.62
CA SER A 607 -8.36 -7.46 10.40
C SER A 607 -7.97 -7.51 11.86
N LYS A 608 -8.91 -7.98 12.69
CA LYS A 608 -8.75 -8.18 14.13
C LYS A 608 -8.40 -6.90 14.88
N CYS A 609 -8.86 -5.74 14.41
CA CYS A 609 -8.61 -4.48 15.09
C CYS A 609 -9.27 -4.40 16.47
N ASP A 610 -10.30 -5.21 16.72
CA ASP A 610 -10.93 -5.42 18.02
C ASP A 610 -9.97 -6.00 19.07
N THR A 611 -8.87 -6.66 18.65
CA THR A 611 -7.96 -7.38 19.56
C THR A 611 -6.73 -6.57 19.99
N VAL A 612 -6.44 -5.43 19.37
CA VAL A 612 -5.18 -4.69 19.58
C VAL A 612 -5.28 -3.52 20.55
N GLY A 613 -6.48 -3.15 20.99
CA GLY A 613 -6.69 -1.99 21.86
C GLY A 613 -6.15 -0.70 21.21
N ASP A 614 -5.10 -0.13 21.79
CA ASP A 614 -4.44 1.08 21.30
C ASP A 614 -3.18 0.82 20.45
N MET A 615 -2.78 -0.44 20.27
CA MET A 615 -1.60 -0.84 19.50
C MET A 615 -1.86 -0.88 17.99
N VAL A 616 -2.19 0.27 17.41
CA VAL A 616 -2.59 0.39 15.99
C VAL A 616 -1.41 0.70 15.05
N GLY A 617 -0.17 0.65 15.53
CA GLY A 617 1.04 1.03 14.79
C GLY A 617 1.40 0.18 13.57
N THR A 618 0.84 -1.03 13.47
CA THR A 618 0.96 -1.88 12.27
C THR A 618 0.45 -1.16 11.02
N LEU A 619 -0.61 -0.36 11.14
CA LEU A 619 -1.22 0.42 10.06
C LEU A 619 -0.21 1.37 9.42
N VAL A 620 0.42 2.18 10.26
CA VAL A 620 1.48 3.13 9.88
C VAL A 620 2.64 2.41 9.22
N SER A 621 3.04 1.28 9.80
CA SER A 621 4.18 0.51 9.31
C SER A 621 3.95 -0.03 7.91
N LEU A 622 2.74 -0.51 7.62
CA LEU A 622 2.34 -1.01 6.31
C LEU A 622 2.32 0.10 5.26
N VAL A 623 1.67 1.22 5.57
CA VAL A 623 1.57 2.37 4.66
C VAL A 623 2.96 2.94 4.38
N HIS A 624 3.76 3.19 5.42
CA HIS A 624 5.14 3.69 5.26
C HIS A 624 6.02 2.75 4.41
N ALA A 625 5.88 1.44 4.56
CA ALA A 625 6.74 0.49 3.87
C ALA A 625 6.37 0.25 2.40
N THR A 626 5.13 0.55 1.99
CA THR A 626 4.59 0.17 0.67
C THR A 626 3.97 1.32 -0.12
N ASN A 627 3.68 2.44 0.54
CA ASN A 627 2.88 3.55 0.00
C ASN A 627 1.48 3.12 -0.47
N VAL A 628 0.94 2.04 0.11
CA VAL A 628 -0.39 1.50 -0.20
C VAL A 628 -1.34 1.86 0.95
N PRO A 629 -2.52 2.44 0.67
CA PRO A 629 -3.41 2.93 1.72
C PRO A 629 -4.19 1.81 2.41
N VAL A 630 -4.67 2.09 3.63
CA VAL A 630 -5.65 1.24 4.31
C VAL A 630 -7.04 1.69 3.89
N LEU A 631 -7.87 0.77 3.38
CA LEU A 631 -9.24 1.07 2.94
C LEU A 631 -10.26 0.68 4.00
N PHE A 632 -10.13 -0.54 4.52
CA PHE A 632 -11.11 -1.12 5.43
C PHE A 632 -10.46 -1.64 6.71
N VAL A 633 -11.25 -1.59 7.78
CA VAL A 633 -10.89 -2.15 9.08
C VAL A 633 -11.96 -3.16 9.50
N GLY A 634 -11.53 -4.39 9.80
CA GLY A 634 -12.37 -5.43 10.35
C GLY A 634 -12.32 -5.42 11.87
N VAL A 635 -13.47 -5.19 12.50
CA VAL A 635 -13.62 -4.96 13.96
C VAL A 635 -14.38 -6.09 14.67
N GLY A 636 -14.36 -7.30 14.11
CA GLY A 636 -15.11 -8.43 14.64
C GLY A 636 -15.29 -9.56 13.63
N GLN A 637 -16.24 -10.46 13.86
CA GLN A 637 -16.48 -11.65 13.02
C GLN A 637 -17.78 -11.60 12.21
N HIS A 638 -18.73 -10.75 12.58
CA HIS A 638 -20.01 -10.62 11.89
C HIS A 638 -19.86 -9.86 10.57
N TYR A 639 -20.85 -9.97 9.68
CA TYR A 639 -20.81 -9.31 8.37
C TYR A 639 -20.85 -7.77 8.48
N SER A 640 -21.50 -7.25 9.52
CA SER A 640 -21.52 -5.84 9.89
C SER A 640 -20.19 -5.31 10.42
N ASP A 641 -19.23 -6.16 10.78
CA ASP A 641 -18.02 -5.74 11.49
C ASP A 641 -16.92 -5.27 10.51
N LEU A 642 -17.29 -4.39 9.59
CA LEU A 642 -16.43 -3.73 8.61
C LEU A 642 -16.64 -2.22 8.71
N ARG A 643 -15.53 -1.47 8.76
CA ARG A 643 -15.53 0.00 8.81
C ARG A 643 -14.62 0.56 7.74
N ASN A 644 -14.89 1.79 7.34
CA ASN A 644 -13.92 2.58 6.59
C ASN A 644 -12.77 2.98 7.52
N PHE A 645 -11.57 3.06 6.95
CA PHE A 645 -10.40 3.52 7.69
C PHE A 645 -10.48 5.03 7.94
N SER A 646 -10.39 5.42 9.22
CA SER A 646 -10.30 6.82 9.63
C SER A 646 -8.87 7.18 9.99
N VAL A 647 -8.28 8.09 9.23
CA VAL A 647 -6.93 8.62 9.49
C VAL A 647 -6.88 9.30 10.85
N LYS A 648 -7.87 10.16 11.13
CA LYS A 648 -7.98 10.89 12.39
C LYS A 648 -7.96 9.93 13.59
N TRP A 649 -8.79 8.89 13.56
CA TRP A 649 -8.82 7.85 14.61
C TRP A 649 -7.45 7.19 14.82
N ALA A 650 -6.78 6.81 13.73
CA ALA A 650 -5.48 6.15 13.82
C ALA A 650 -4.42 7.06 14.45
N VAL A 651 -4.38 8.33 14.04
CA VAL A 651 -3.44 9.32 14.57
C VAL A 651 -3.70 9.60 16.04
N GLU A 652 -4.96 9.82 16.43
CA GLU A 652 -5.35 10.02 17.83
C GLU A 652 -4.95 8.84 18.71
N LYS A 653 -5.19 7.60 18.27
CA LYS A 653 -4.81 6.39 19.02
C LYS A 653 -3.30 6.20 19.15
N LEU A 654 -2.54 6.60 18.12
CA LEU A 654 -1.08 6.52 18.12
C LEU A 654 -0.43 7.57 19.03
N LEU A 655 -1.06 8.73 19.20
CA LEU A 655 -0.53 9.83 19.99
C LEU A 655 -1.15 9.92 21.40
N SER A 656 -2.12 9.06 21.72
CA SER A 656 -2.74 9.04 23.04
C SER A 656 -1.77 8.48 24.09
N ASN A 657 -1.53 9.28 25.14
CA ASN A 657 -0.88 8.81 26.35
C ASN A 657 -1.87 7.99 27.17
N ASN A 658 -1.57 6.72 27.42
CA ASN A 658 -2.24 5.94 28.46
C ASN A 658 -1.63 6.26 29.82
#